data_AF-A0AAU3Y4N0-F1
#
_entry.id   AF-A0AAU3Y4N0-F1
#
_cell.length_a   1.000
_cell.length_b   1.000
_cell.length_c   1.000
_cell.angle_alpha   90.00
_cell.angle_beta   90.00
_cell.angle_gamma   90.00
#
_symmetry.space_group_name_H-M   'P 1'
#
loop_
_entity.id
_entity.type
_entity.pdbx_description
1 polymer ?
#
loop_
_entity_poly.entity_id
_entity_poly.type
_entity_poly.pdbx_seq_one_letter_code
_entity_poly.pdbx_strand_id
1 'polypeptide(L)'
;MERRTFLLTAAASGATSLPALAATAEAAPKPAGLALPVPAQPTTLGVAARDWPKVGGNFGNQNHSTLTDITPGNVKKLGGAWHINLEGGSTSAYQQCTIVVQKGVLYVETTQQNVFAVDGRTGKVLWKTSLGTETTNMRGVAVAEGKVFTISGANIVYALDQKTGAVLWQKKLIVEDNGGDDGCDNNSGQCGGNSGGLAGAVVHHDGRIYVGTEGSTAGARGRGYAIDAKTGDVVWTFWGPPGPGEYGHDTWEGDSWKTGGAVPWIHPAVDPELGLVYWTFGNPYPRTDGSSRGGDNLFANSIVAIDAKTGKRRWHFQSVHHDIWDADNVMAPVLADLLVDGKKRQVVVYGSKTCWFYILDRRTGEALHGMEERKVPQHTLQKTSPTQPFPGGEPFTDPFPRFDKPTKPVPFYPAGGLYSVFWDRATIIFPGAGGGGDWGFPSFSPKTGYVYIGYGLVNSSYSNTRGGRVNTARPLGELFGGGLVAMDPRTNTVAWRKEGDWSLAHGNGILTTAGRVLFQGRPDGVLEAMDDTDGSTLWTWQCGAGVNTIPVSYEIDGEQYVAVLAGGNGLPFPDIPRGDHLWAFKIGGKVGQAPAPTPPSRRNQIRTAAVTGETAKNTVTLGRVWDTKTNAPGTTENTVAQNAMAPQHLTVPVGTEVTFANPADNQQAHGAAAFFDAEFDTALLMPGQSAKHTFTEAGEYFYNDPAFPQSTGKIVVK
;
A
#
# COMPACT_ATOMS: atom_id res chain seq x y z
N MET A 1 36.87 -30.66 -26.43
CA MET A 1 37.80 -29.64 -26.98
C MET A 1 38.32 -28.85 -25.79
N GLU A 2 39.50 -29.21 -25.32
CA GLU A 2 40.18 -28.55 -24.20
C GLU A 2 40.93 -27.31 -24.69
N ARG A 3 40.88 -26.22 -23.92
CA ARG A 3 41.87 -25.14 -24.00
C ARG A 3 42.33 -24.75 -22.60
N ARG A 4 43.41 -25.39 -22.17
CA ARG A 4 44.42 -24.77 -21.29
C ARG A 4 45.45 -24.06 -22.17
N THR A 5 45.99 -22.96 -21.65
CA THR A 5 47.42 -22.56 -21.57
C THR A 5 47.56 -21.05 -21.82
N PHE A 6 47.85 -20.26 -20.79
CA PHE A 6 49.19 -19.68 -20.57
C PHE A 6 49.28 -18.94 -19.23
N LEU A 7 50.26 -19.35 -18.40
CA LEU A 7 50.68 -18.76 -17.13
C LEU A 7 52.14 -18.30 -17.25
N LEU A 8 52.41 -17.14 -16.63
CA LEU A 8 53.57 -16.76 -15.81
C LEU A 8 54.99 -16.74 -16.39
N THR A 9 55.66 -15.59 -16.24
CA THR A 9 56.81 -15.28 -15.34
C THR A 9 57.44 -13.95 -15.81
N ALA A 10 58.10 -13.10 -15.03
CA ALA A 10 58.27 -12.78 -13.61
C ALA A 10 59.22 -11.55 -13.60
N ALA A 11 59.09 -10.62 -12.64
CA ALA A 11 60.21 -10.05 -11.86
C ALA A 11 59.82 -8.72 -11.18
N ALA A 12 60.36 -8.57 -9.98
CA ALA A 12 59.97 -7.69 -8.91
C ALA A 12 60.54 -6.26 -9.01
N SER A 13 59.91 -5.31 -8.32
CA SER A 13 60.62 -4.35 -7.44
C SER A 13 59.64 -3.50 -6.62
N GLY A 14 60.02 -3.27 -5.35
CA GLY A 14 59.71 -2.04 -4.62
C GLY A 14 58.37 -1.95 -3.90
N ALA A 15 58.31 -2.44 -2.67
CA ALA A 15 57.34 -1.97 -1.70
C ALA A 15 57.69 -0.53 -1.27
N THR A 16 56.88 0.44 -1.67
CA THR A 16 56.82 1.77 -1.05
C THR A 16 55.41 2.00 -0.54
N SER A 17 55.27 2.02 0.78
CA SER A 17 54.05 2.42 1.47
C SER A 17 53.77 3.90 1.20
N LEU A 18 52.76 4.19 0.38
CA LEU A 18 52.17 5.52 0.28
C LEU A 18 51.07 5.65 1.35
N PRO A 19 51.02 6.75 2.12
CA PRO A 19 49.99 6.96 3.12
C PRO A 19 48.64 7.10 2.40
N ALA A 20 47.62 6.41 2.91
CA ALA A 20 46.24 6.58 2.47
C ALA A 20 45.84 8.04 2.72
N LEU A 21 45.76 8.86 1.66
CA LEU A 21 44.97 10.08 1.71
C LEU A 21 43.52 9.64 1.88
N ALA A 22 43.00 9.81 3.10
CA ALA A 22 41.58 9.87 3.33
C ALA A 22 41.04 11.05 2.50
N ALA A 23 40.50 10.75 1.32
CA ALA A 23 39.67 11.70 0.60
C ALA A 23 38.42 11.90 1.46
N THR A 24 38.41 12.98 2.24
CA THR A 24 37.17 13.57 2.73
C THR A 24 36.37 13.91 1.50
N ALA A 25 35.36 13.09 1.19
CA ALA A 25 34.36 13.42 0.18
C ALA A 25 33.67 14.69 0.67
N GLU A 26 34.11 15.83 0.13
CA GLU A 26 33.46 17.11 0.33
C GLU A 26 32.05 16.97 -0.25
N ALA A 27 31.05 17.14 0.61
CA ALA A 27 29.65 17.02 0.21
C ALA A 27 29.39 17.94 -0.98
N ALA A 28 28.84 17.38 -2.06
CA ALA A 28 28.43 18.17 -3.22
C ALA A 28 27.57 19.36 -2.74
N PRO A 29 27.78 20.57 -3.29
CA PRO A 29 27.03 21.75 -2.88
C PRO A 29 25.54 21.49 -3.05
N LYS A 30 24.76 21.75 -1.98
CA LYS A 30 23.29 21.67 -1.99
C LYS A 30 22.75 22.46 -3.18
N PRO A 31 21.89 21.90 -4.04
CA PRO A 31 21.24 22.69 -5.06
C PRO A 31 20.42 23.80 -4.39
N ALA A 32 20.93 25.03 -4.48
CA ALA A 32 20.25 26.24 -4.08
C ALA A 32 19.20 26.57 -5.14
N GLY A 33 18.07 25.87 -5.11
CA GLY A 33 16.96 26.15 -5.99
C GLY A 33 15.67 25.73 -5.31
N LEU A 34 15.07 26.63 -4.54
CA LEU A 34 13.63 26.54 -4.29
C LEU A 34 12.96 26.48 -5.66
N ALA A 35 12.35 25.33 -5.96
CA ALA A 35 11.58 25.15 -7.17
C ALA A 35 10.49 26.24 -7.22
N LEU A 36 10.25 26.80 -8.41
CA LEU A 36 9.34 27.90 -8.76
C LEU A 36 8.36 28.36 -7.66
N PRO A 37 8.22 29.67 -7.36
CA PRO A 37 7.36 30.14 -6.28
C PRO A 37 5.96 29.50 -6.31
N VAL A 38 5.56 28.89 -5.20
CA VAL A 38 4.24 28.25 -5.07
C VAL A 38 3.21 29.35 -4.79
N PRO A 39 2.10 29.43 -5.55
CA PRO A 39 1.01 30.36 -5.26
C PRO A 39 0.43 30.12 -3.86
N ALA A 40 -0.15 31.17 -3.27
CA ALA A 40 -0.96 31.00 -2.08
C ALA A 40 -2.10 30.00 -2.38
N GLN A 41 -2.23 28.99 -1.52
CA GLN A 41 -3.27 27.98 -1.63
C GLN A 41 -4.64 28.58 -1.26
N PRO A 42 -5.76 28.12 -1.87
CA PRO A 42 -7.07 28.68 -1.58
C PRO A 42 -7.46 28.50 -0.11
N THR A 43 -7.88 29.59 0.54
CA THR A 43 -8.31 29.56 1.95
C THR A 43 -9.56 28.72 2.16
N THR A 44 -10.38 28.54 1.12
CA THR A 44 -11.55 27.67 1.10
C THR A 44 -11.22 26.19 1.32
N LEU A 45 -9.99 25.75 1.02
CA LEU A 45 -9.55 24.39 1.35
C LEU A 45 -9.36 24.19 2.86
N GLY A 46 -9.27 25.27 3.64
CA GLY A 46 -8.93 25.23 5.06
C GLY A 46 -7.44 24.99 5.31
N VAL A 47 -7.05 25.04 6.58
CA VAL A 47 -5.65 24.87 7.03
C VAL A 47 -5.58 23.87 8.17
N ALA A 48 -4.52 23.06 8.20
CA ALA A 48 -4.12 22.34 9.41
C ALA A 48 -3.10 23.19 10.15
N ALA A 49 -3.44 23.60 11.37
CA ALA A 49 -2.65 24.52 12.17
C ALA A 49 -2.83 24.15 13.64
N ARG A 50 -3.59 24.95 14.39
CA ARG A 50 -4.01 24.61 15.76
C ARG A 50 -4.77 23.29 15.81
N ASP A 51 -5.69 23.13 14.87
CA ASP A 51 -6.47 21.91 14.69
C ASP A 51 -5.96 21.11 13.48
N TRP A 52 -6.30 19.84 13.48
CA TRP A 52 -6.17 18.94 12.34
C TRP A 52 -7.58 18.54 11.89
N PRO A 53 -8.24 19.37 11.04
CA PRO A 53 -9.70 19.39 10.94
C PRO A 53 -10.33 18.15 10.30
N LYS A 54 -9.58 17.36 9.52
CA LYS A 54 -10.01 16.06 9.03
C LYS A 54 -8.81 15.19 8.63
N VAL A 55 -9.08 13.92 8.37
CA VAL A 55 -8.11 13.04 7.68
C VAL A 55 -7.63 13.70 6.38
N GLY A 56 -6.32 13.74 6.13
CA GLY A 56 -5.71 14.52 5.03
C GLY A 56 -5.41 15.99 5.36
N GLY A 57 -5.68 16.44 6.59
CA GLY A 57 -5.29 17.76 7.10
C GLY A 57 -6.21 18.90 6.69
N ASN A 58 -6.65 18.99 5.43
CA ASN A 58 -7.59 20.00 4.96
C ASN A 58 -8.45 19.45 3.81
N PHE A 59 -9.42 20.22 3.28
CA PHE A 59 -10.31 19.75 2.21
C PHE A 59 -9.58 19.34 0.93
N GLY A 60 -8.39 19.89 0.69
CA GLY A 60 -7.51 19.50 -0.40
C GLY A 60 -6.61 18.28 -0.14
N ASN A 61 -6.72 17.61 1.01
CA ASN A 61 -5.86 16.48 1.42
C ASN A 61 -4.35 16.79 1.37
N GLN A 62 -3.93 18.02 1.65
CA GLN A 62 -2.52 18.39 1.53
C GLN A 62 -1.63 17.74 2.60
N ASN A 63 -2.21 17.21 3.68
CA ASN A 63 -1.51 16.57 4.77
C ASN A 63 -0.30 17.39 5.27
N HIS A 64 -0.52 18.71 5.36
CA HIS A 64 0.50 19.72 5.64
C HIS A 64 0.06 20.62 6.78
N SER A 65 0.90 20.77 7.80
CA SER A 65 0.68 21.71 8.90
C SER A 65 1.34 23.05 8.62
N THR A 66 0.63 24.16 8.88
CA THR A 66 1.20 25.50 8.78
C THR A 66 2.06 25.88 9.99
N LEU A 67 2.17 25.02 11.00
CA LEU A 67 2.96 25.27 12.21
C LEU A 67 4.47 25.22 11.92
N THR A 68 5.24 26.01 12.68
CA THR A 68 6.66 26.27 12.42
C THR A 68 7.56 26.11 13.65
N ASP A 69 7.03 25.67 14.79
CA ASP A 69 7.82 25.60 16.03
C ASP A 69 8.87 24.48 15.95
N ILE A 70 8.55 23.38 15.27
CA ILE A 70 9.48 22.29 14.99
C ILE A 70 10.17 22.56 13.65
N THR A 71 11.49 22.68 13.68
CA THR A 71 12.36 23.04 12.54
C THR A 71 13.58 22.13 12.50
N PRO A 72 14.35 22.09 11.39
CA PRO A 72 15.60 21.35 11.34
C PRO A 72 16.60 21.75 12.44
N GLY A 73 16.58 23.01 12.88
CA GLY A 73 17.48 23.52 13.92
C GLY A 73 17.17 23.01 15.33
N ASN A 74 15.93 22.59 15.61
CA ASN A 74 15.51 22.20 16.96
C ASN A 74 14.85 20.82 17.06
N VAL A 75 14.55 20.13 15.96
CA VAL A 75 13.87 18.81 15.96
C VAL A 75 14.60 17.75 16.78
N LYS A 76 15.94 17.85 16.93
CA LYS A 76 16.72 17.00 17.84
C LYS A 76 16.32 17.10 19.33
N LYS A 77 15.56 18.13 19.72
CA LYS A 77 15.02 18.33 21.06
C LYS A 77 13.60 17.76 21.21
N LEU A 78 13.05 17.14 20.16
CA LEU A 78 11.75 16.51 20.20
C LEU A 78 11.82 15.25 21.09
N GLY A 79 10.81 15.09 21.95
CA GLY A 79 10.65 13.92 22.81
C GLY A 79 9.18 13.63 23.06
N GLY A 80 8.88 12.45 23.62
CA GLY A 80 7.52 12.08 23.97
C GLY A 80 6.90 13.08 24.95
N ALA A 81 5.78 13.69 24.57
CA ALA A 81 4.96 14.50 25.45
C ALA A 81 4.15 13.60 26.39
N TRP A 82 3.53 12.57 25.81
CA TRP A 82 2.77 11.53 26.49
C TRP A 82 2.65 10.31 25.55
N HIS A 83 2.35 9.15 26.15
CA HIS A 83 2.08 7.89 25.47
C HIS A 83 1.00 7.13 26.22
N ILE A 84 0.04 6.56 25.49
CA ILE A 84 -0.97 5.66 26.03
C ILE A 84 -1.14 4.44 25.12
N ASN A 85 -1.70 3.38 25.70
CA ASN A 85 -2.31 2.28 24.98
C ASN A 85 -3.84 2.47 25.00
N LEU A 86 -4.53 2.07 23.94
CA LEU A 86 -5.97 2.30 23.77
C LEU A 86 -6.79 1.09 24.27
N GLU A 87 -6.65 -0.07 23.63
CA GLU A 87 -7.43 -1.27 23.97
C GLU A 87 -6.74 -2.61 23.65
N GLY A 88 -5.41 -2.64 23.64
CA GLY A 88 -4.58 -3.85 23.51
C GLY A 88 -4.10 -4.14 22.09
N GLY A 89 -4.61 -3.42 21.09
CA GLY A 89 -4.25 -3.60 19.68
C GLY A 89 -4.81 -4.88 19.06
N SER A 90 -4.81 -4.95 17.73
CA SER A 90 -5.26 -6.13 17.01
C SER A 90 -4.11 -6.94 16.45
N THR A 91 -4.21 -8.27 16.56
CA THR A 91 -3.34 -9.22 15.87
C THR A 91 -3.94 -9.71 14.54
N SER A 92 -5.21 -9.43 14.27
CA SER A 92 -5.96 -9.94 13.11
C SER A 92 -6.27 -8.90 12.04
N ALA A 93 -6.30 -7.60 12.38
CA ALA A 93 -6.56 -6.50 11.45
C ALA A 93 -5.44 -5.45 11.47
N TYR A 94 -5.53 -4.50 10.54
CA TYR A 94 -4.47 -3.55 10.26
C TYR A 94 -4.87 -2.16 10.73
N GLN A 95 -4.04 -1.56 11.58
CA GLN A 95 -4.31 -0.22 12.07
C GLN A 95 -3.97 0.81 10.98
N GLN A 96 -4.98 1.54 10.51
CA GLN A 96 -4.89 2.50 9.40
C GLN A 96 -5.48 3.88 9.74
N CYS A 97 -5.89 4.10 11.00
CA CYS A 97 -6.58 5.32 11.39
C CYS A 97 -5.66 6.53 11.33
N THR A 98 -6.12 7.61 10.68
CA THR A 98 -5.55 8.95 10.84
C THR A 98 -6.30 9.70 11.93
N ILE A 99 -5.54 10.34 12.83
CA ILE A 99 -6.08 11.11 13.94
C ILE A 99 -6.74 12.40 13.41
N VAL A 100 -7.88 12.79 13.97
CA VAL A 100 -8.46 14.13 13.78
C VAL A 100 -8.31 14.92 15.06
N VAL A 101 -7.91 16.19 14.98
CA VAL A 101 -7.72 17.05 16.16
C VAL A 101 -8.64 18.24 16.07
N GLN A 102 -9.48 18.45 17.07
CA GLN A 102 -10.32 19.63 17.17
C GLN A 102 -10.33 20.17 18.60
N LYS A 103 -9.95 21.44 18.76
CA LYS A 103 -9.91 22.16 20.03
C LYS A 103 -9.10 21.42 21.10
N GLY A 104 -7.95 20.88 20.70
CA GLY A 104 -7.04 20.14 21.59
C GLY A 104 -7.49 18.73 21.95
N VAL A 105 -8.56 18.20 21.36
CA VAL A 105 -9.01 16.81 21.54
C VAL A 105 -8.68 16.00 20.29
N LEU A 106 -8.01 14.87 20.47
CA LEU A 106 -7.71 13.89 19.44
C LEU A 106 -8.86 12.88 19.35
N TYR A 107 -9.33 12.63 18.15
CA TYR A 107 -10.32 11.60 17.84
C TYR A 107 -9.65 10.49 17.05
N VAL A 108 -9.72 9.28 17.59
CA VAL A 108 -9.00 8.11 17.07
C VAL A 108 -9.92 6.91 17.04
N GLU A 109 -9.87 6.16 15.95
CA GLU A 109 -10.61 4.92 15.80
C GLU A 109 -9.66 3.72 15.77
N THR A 110 -10.08 2.62 16.36
CA THR A 110 -9.30 1.39 16.40
C THR A 110 -9.85 0.35 15.43
N THR A 111 -9.08 -0.71 15.23
CA THR A 111 -9.56 -1.87 14.47
C THR A 111 -10.69 -2.62 15.17
N GLN A 112 -10.92 -2.40 16.47
CA GLN A 112 -12.08 -2.88 17.21
C GLN A 112 -13.31 -1.96 16.99
N GLN A 113 -13.26 -1.01 16.05
CA GLN A 113 -14.34 -0.10 15.68
C GLN A 113 -14.78 0.86 16.80
N ASN A 114 -13.97 0.97 17.86
CA ASN A 114 -14.24 1.91 18.94
C ASN A 114 -13.58 3.25 18.63
N VAL A 115 -14.30 4.32 18.94
CA VAL A 115 -13.82 5.70 18.82
C VAL A 115 -13.43 6.19 20.20
N PHE A 116 -12.28 6.84 20.27
CA PHE A 116 -11.74 7.47 21.46
C PHE A 116 -11.66 8.98 21.24
N ALA A 117 -12.08 9.74 22.26
CA ALA A 117 -11.66 11.12 22.42
C ALA A 117 -10.56 11.19 23.48
N VAL A 118 -9.43 11.78 23.12
CA VAL A 118 -8.23 11.85 23.97
C VAL A 118 -7.80 13.30 24.11
N ASP A 119 -7.57 13.74 25.34
CA ASP A 119 -6.98 15.05 25.61
C ASP A 119 -5.57 15.15 24.99
N GLY A 120 -5.39 16.05 24.04
CA GLY A 120 -4.16 16.17 23.28
C GLY A 120 -2.96 16.72 24.06
N ARG A 121 -3.20 17.28 25.26
CA ARG A 121 -2.12 17.79 26.12
C ARG A 121 -1.56 16.68 27.01
N THR A 122 -2.42 15.76 27.45
CA THR A 122 -2.11 14.80 28.53
C THR A 122 -2.20 13.33 28.14
N GLY A 123 -2.87 13.00 27.02
CA GLY A 123 -3.19 11.63 26.66
C GLY A 123 -4.36 11.04 27.47
N LYS A 124 -5.05 11.82 28.30
CA LYS A 124 -6.19 11.31 29.07
C LYS A 124 -7.35 10.97 28.12
N VAL A 125 -7.84 9.73 28.17
CA VAL A 125 -9.09 9.34 27.49
C VAL A 125 -10.26 10.09 28.16
N LEU A 126 -10.95 10.90 27.38
CA LEU A 126 -12.13 11.66 27.81
C LEU A 126 -13.38 10.79 27.73
N TRP A 127 -13.52 10.04 26.64
CA TRP A 127 -14.53 9.02 26.45
C TRP A 127 -14.07 7.99 25.41
N LYS A 128 -14.70 6.82 25.44
CA LYS A 128 -14.54 5.73 24.46
C LYS A 128 -15.93 5.17 24.17
N THR A 129 -16.21 4.82 22.92
CA THR A 129 -17.43 4.09 22.56
C THR A 129 -17.31 2.58 22.79
N SER A 130 -18.42 1.88 22.57
CA SER A 130 -18.49 0.41 22.53
C SER A 130 -19.31 0.00 21.30
N LEU A 131 -18.87 0.42 20.12
CA LEU A 131 -19.55 0.15 18.84
C LEU A 131 -19.10 -1.19 18.23
N GLY A 132 -17.88 -1.62 18.56
CA GLY A 132 -17.25 -2.80 18.00
C GLY A 132 -18.07 -4.07 18.13
N THR A 133 -18.49 -4.62 16.99
CA THR A 133 -19.09 -5.97 16.91
C THR A 133 -18.15 -7.00 16.29
N GLU A 134 -17.06 -6.52 15.68
CA GLU A 134 -16.04 -7.31 15.02
C GLU A 134 -14.71 -6.52 14.95
N THR A 135 -13.69 -7.10 14.33
CA THR A 135 -12.41 -6.44 14.10
C THR A 135 -12.18 -6.25 12.60
N THR A 136 -12.01 -5.01 12.16
CA THR A 136 -11.75 -4.67 10.74
C THR A 136 -10.86 -3.43 10.62
N ASN A 137 -10.44 -3.10 9.41
CA ASN A 137 -9.59 -1.94 9.13
C ASN A 137 -10.41 -0.65 9.22
N MET A 138 -9.89 0.35 9.94
CA MET A 138 -10.51 1.66 10.11
C MET A 138 -9.54 2.77 9.75
N ARG A 139 -10.00 3.79 9.01
CA ARG A 139 -9.13 4.85 8.45
C ARG A 139 -9.31 6.23 9.08
N GLY A 140 -10.36 6.41 9.89
CA GLY A 140 -10.55 7.60 10.71
C GLY A 140 -11.90 8.26 10.55
N VAL A 141 -12.19 9.12 11.52
CA VAL A 141 -13.49 9.77 11.72
C VAL A 141 -13.57 11.14 11.02
N ALA A 142 -14.78 11.69 10.91
CA ALA A 142 -14.99 13.13 10.70
C ALA A 142 -15.46 13.79 12.00
N VAL A 143 -15.06 15.04 12.25
CA VAL A 143 -15.52 15.80 13.42
C VAL A 143 -16.04 17.16 12.98
N ALA A 144 -17.34 17.38 13.12
CA ALA A 144 -17.99 18.62 12.70
C ALA A 144 -19.33 18.81 13.41
N GLU A 145 -19.79 20.06 13.53
CA GLU A 145 -21.15 20.39 14.00
C GLU A 145 -21.52 19.76 15.35
N GLY A 146 -20.54 19.66 16.26
CA GLY A 146 -20.72 19.05 17.58
C GLY A 146 -20.82 17.52 17.56
N LYS A 147 -20.43 16.87 16.45
CA LYS A 147 -20.53 15.42 16.25
C LYS A 147 -19.21 14.81 15.80
N VAL A 148 -19.08 13.51 16.06
CA VAL A 148 -18.05 12.64 15.48
C VAL A 148 -18.77 11.61 14.61
N PHE A 149 -18.38 11.50 13.34
CA PHE A 149 -18.94 10.55 12.41
C PHE A 149 -17.96 9.41 12.16
N THR A 150 -18.45 8.17 12.25
CA THR A 150 -17.66 6.98 11.95
C THR A 150 -18.48 5.90 11.27
N ILE A 151 -17.81 4.82 10.83
CA ILE A 151 -18.41 3.65 10.22
C ILE A 151 -18.09 2.37 11.02
N SER A 152 -18.84 1.29 10.77
CA SER A 152 -18.50 -0.05 11.25
C SER A 152 -18.56 -1.08 10.13
N GLY A 153 -17.92 -2.23 10.34
CA GLY A 153 -17.95 -3.38 9.42
C GLY A 153 -19.34 -4.01 9.29
N ALA A 154 -20.25 -3.76 10.24
CA ALA A 154 -21.67 -4.09 10.12
C ALA A 154 -22.43 -3.20 9.11
N ASN A 155 -21.70 -2.39 8.32
CA ASN A 155 -22.20 -1.45 7.32
C ASN A 155 -23.08 -0.32 7.90
N ILE A 156 -22.75 0.12 9.11
CA ILE A 156 -23.47 1.18 9.82
C ILE A 156 -22.62 2.45 9.83
N VAL A 157 -23.25 3.58 9.53
CA VAL A 157 -22.71 4.91 9.80
C VAL A 157 -23.28 5.42 11.12
N TYR A 158 -22.42 5.97 11.96
CA TYR A 158 -22.78 6.55 13.25
C TYR A 158 -22.51 8.05 13.26
N ALA A 159 -23.40 8.81 13.88
CA ALA A 159 -23.06 10.10 14.46
C ALA A 159 -23.06 10.01 15.97
N LEU A 160 -21.97 10.47 16.57
CA LEU A 160 -21.74 10.47 18.01
C LEU A 160 -21.73 11.91 18.50
N ASP A 161 -22.26 12.17 19.69
CA ASP A 161 -22.07 13.44 20.36
C ASP A 161 -20.58 13.65 20.65
N GLN A 162 -20.05 14.79 20.23
CA GLN A 162 -18.60 15.03 20.27
C GLN A 162 -18.03 15.08 21.71
N LYS A 163 -18.85 15.46 22.69
CA LYS A 163 -18.41 15.63 24.09
C LYS A 163 -18.51 14.35 24.89
N THR A 164 -19.45 13.48 24.55
CA THR A 164 -19.80 12.31 25.37
C THR A 164 -19.57 10.98 24.67
N GLY A 165 -19.48 10.96 23.33
CA GLY A 165 -19.42 9.74 22.53
C GLY A 165 -20.76 9.01 22.40
N ALA A 166 -21.85 9.56 22.94
CA ALA A 166 -23.17 8.96 22.85
C ALA A 166 -23.68 8.93 21.40
N VAL A 167 -24.29 7.82 20.98
CA VAL A 167 -24.88 7.71 19.63
C VAL A 167 -26.07 8.68 19.52
N LEU A 168 -25.98 9.62 18.60
CA LEU A 168 -27.06 10.55 18.25
C LEU A 168 -27.98 9.94 17.20
N TRP A 169 -27.40 9.29 16.19
CA TRP A 169 -28.11 8.49 15.20
C TRP A 169 -27.17 7.43 14.62
N GLN A 170 -27.77 6.37 14.07
CA GLN A 170 -27.06 5.34 13.31
C GLN A 170 -27.90 4.90 12.10
N LYS A 171 -27.25 4.56 10.99
CA LYS A 171 -27.89 4.15 9.73
C LYS A 171 -27.13 3.02 9.07
N LYS A 172 -27.80 1.90 8.80
CA LYS A 172 -27.24 0.80 8.01
C LYS A 172 -27.39 1.12 6.53
N LEU A 173 -26.29 1.21 5.79
CA LEU A 173 -26.30 1.61 4.37
C LEU A 173 -26.30 0.43 3.41
N ILE A 174 -25.59 -0.64 3.76
CA ILE A 174 -25.54 -1.86 2.94
C ILE A 174 -26.24 -2.96 3.72
N VAL A 175 -27.29 -3.52 3.13
CA VAL A 175 -28.02 -4.66 3.66
C VAL A 175 -27.69 -5.85 2.76
N GLU A 176 -27.13 -6.90 3.35
CA GLU A 176 -26.83 -8.14 2.63
C GLU A 176 -28.11 -8.72 2.04
N ASP A 177 -28.01 -9.18 0.80
CA ASP A 177 -29.09 -9.87 0.13
C ASP A 177 -29.15 -11.31 0.65
N ASN A 178 -30.28 -11.68 1.26
CA ASN A 178 -30.53 -13.02 1.79
C ASN A 178 -31.05 -13.99 0.71
N GLY A 179 -30.79 -13.72 -0.57
CA GLY A 179 -31.05 -14.62 -1.69
C GLY A 179 -32.49 -14.59 -2.21
N GLY A 180 -33.15 -13.42 -2.14
CA GLY A 180 -34.60 -13.31 -2.42
C GLY A 180 -35.02 -12.31 -3.51
N ASP A 181 -34.18 -11.36 -3.88
CA ASP A 181 -34.47 -10.37 -4.94
C ASP A 181 -33.19 -10.10 -5.75
N ASP A 182 -33.28 -9.42 -6.88
CA ASP A 182 -32.14 -9.01 -7.72
C ASP A 182 -31.21 -7.95 -7.06
N GLY A 183 -31.35 -7.74 -5.75
CA GLY A 183 -30.50 -6.88 -4.93
C GLY A 183 -30.60 -5.40 -5.31
N CYS A 184 -31.76 -4.94 -5.79
CA CYS A 184 -31.94 -3.55 -6.21
C CYS A 184 -32.13 -2.57 -5.05
N ASP A 185 -31.47 -1.41 -5.17
CA ASP A 185 -31.76 -0.24 -4.35
C ASP A 185 -33.13 0.33 -4.73
N ASN A 186 -34.07 0.23 -3.79
CA ASN A 186 -35.46 0.69 -3.94
C ASN A 186 -35.60 2.21 -4.24
N ASN A 187 -34.57 3.02 -3.98
CA ASN A 187 -34.60 4.47 -4.22
C ASN A 187 -34.02 4.88 -5.58
N SER A 188 -33.15 4.04 -6.18
CA SER A 188 -32.49 4.35 -7.45
C SER A 188 -32.82 3.36 -8.58
N GLY A 189 -33.49 2.24 -8.28
CA GLY A 189 -33.81 1.18 -9.25
C GLY A 189 -32.57 0.40 -9.72
N GLN A 190 -31.44 0.55 -9.01
CA GLN A 190 -30.12 0.08 -9.40
C GLN A 190 -29.77 -1.22 -8.67
N CYS A 191 -29.34 -2.24 -9.41
CA CYS A 191 -29.24 -3.60 -8.90
C CYS A 191 -27.80 -4.10 -8.70
N GLY A 192 -27.64 -5.03 -7.76
CA GLY A 192 -26.44 -5.85 -7.59
C GLY A 192 -25.42 -5.40 -6.51
N GLY A 193 -24.68 -6.40 -6.01
CA GLY A 193 -23.36 -6.23 -5.39
C GLY A 193 -23.30 -5.72 -3.94
N ASN A 194 -24.06 -6.34 -3.02
CA ASN A 194 -24.05 -6.04 -1.58
C ASN A 194 -23.05 -6.89 -0.77
N SER A 195 -22.14 -7.62 -1.42
CA SER A 195 -21.13 -8.49 -0.80
C SER A 195 -19.90 -7.76 -0.23
N GLY A 196 -20.01 -6.44 -0.01
CA GLY A 196 -18.93 -5.55 0.41
C GLY A 196 -19.20 -4.79 1.71
N GLY A 197 -18.23 -3.95 2.08
CA GLY A 197 -18.23 -3.18 3.32
C GLY A 197 -18.29 -1.67 3.09
N LEU A 198 -18.52 -0.89 4.14
CA LEU A 198 -18.16 0.53 4.18
C LEU A 198 -16.65 0.67 4.42
N ALA A 199 -16.02 1.64 3.76
CA ALA A 199 -14.58 1.87 3.89
C ALA A 199 -14.18 3.33 3.65
N GLY A 200 -12.90 3.60 3.89
CA GLY A 200 -12.35 4.95 3.80
C GLY A 200 -12.50 5.71 5.12
N ALA A 201 -11.88 6.88 5.19
CA ALA A 201 -12.15 7.80 6.29
C ALA A 201 -13.42 8.60 5.97
N VAL A 202 -14.22 8.91 6.99
CA VAL A 202 -15.41 9.76 6.81
C VAL A 202 -14.96 11.19 6.56
N VAL A 203 -15.56 11.88 5.58
CA VAL A 203 -15.29 13.29 5.31
C VAL A 203 -16.57 14.10 5.49
N HIS A 204 -16.52 15.19 6.24
CA HIS A 204 -17.64 16.11 6.39
C HIS A 204 -17.42 17.42 5.63
N HIS A 205 -18.41 17.90 4.88
CA HIS A 205 -18.43 19.26 4.31
C HIS A 205 -19.87 19.73 4.08
N ASP A 206 -20.17 20.98 4.46
CA ASP A 206 -21.46 21.65 4.19
C ASP A 206 -22.70 20.80 4.54
N GLY A 207 -22.77 20.35 5.80
CA GLY A 207 -23.88 19.53 6.31
C GLY A 207 -23.98 18.12 5.72
N ARG A 208 -22.96 17.66 4.99
CA ARG A 208 -22.90 16.32 4.39
C ARG A 208 -21.69 15.54 4.86
N ILE A 209 -21.83 14.24 4.96
CA ILE A 209 -20.72 13.30 5.11
C ILE A 209 -20.59 12.44 3.85
N TYR A 210 -19.34 12.13 3.48
CA TYR A 210 -19.00 11.26 2.36
C TYR A 210 -18.37 9.96 2.88
N VAL A 211 -18.92 8.83 2.43
CA VAL A 211 -18.48 7.47 2.81
C VAL A 211 -18.45 6.57 1.58
N GLY A 212 -17.36 5.83 1.39
CA GLY A 212 -17.18 4.90 0.28
C GLY A 212 -17.42 3.45 0.68
N THR A 213 -17.33 2.55 -0.29
CA THR A 213 -17.40 1.10 -0.06
C THR A 213 -16.07 0.40 -0.31
N GLU A 214 -15.96 -0.84 0.15
CA GLU A 214 -14.92 -1.82 -0.22
C GLU A 214 -15.53 -3.13 -0.75
N GLY A 215 -14.68 -4.08 -1.15
CA GLY A 215 -15.12 -5.41 -1.56
C GLY A 215 -15.13 -5.68 -3.06
N SER A 216 -14.34 -4.94 -3.86
CA SER A 216 -14.18 -5.26 -5.30
C SER A 216 -13.87 -6.74 -5.49
N THR A 217 -12.98 -7.32 -4.69
CA THR A 217 -12.57 -8.73 -4.76
C THR A 217 -13.63 -9.73 -4.30
N ALA A 218 -14.74 -9.26 -3.70
CA ALA A 218 -15.89 -10.06 -3.30
C ALA A 218 -17.08 -9.88 -4.26
N GLY A 219 -16.90 -9.18 -5.38
CA GLY A 219 -17.98 -8.88 -6.34
C GLY A 219 -18.96 -7.82 -5.86
N ALA A 220 -18.53 -6.93 -4.96
CA ALA A 220 -19.34 -5.78 -4.58
C ALA A 220 -19.52 -4.84 -5.77
N ARG A 221 -20.67 -4.18 -5.87
CA ARG A 221 -20.86 -3.06 -6.79
C ARG A 221 -20.53 -1.78 -6.04
N GLY A 222 -19.38 -1.21 -6.39
CA GLY A 222 -18.81 -0.08 -5.68
C GLY A 222 -19.65 1.17 -5.77
N ARG A 223 -19.67 1.93 -4.66
CA ARG A 223 -20.43 3.18 -4.57
C ARG A 223 -19.88 4.13 -3.51
N GLY A 224 -20.06 5.41 -3.74
CA GLY A 224 -19.82 6.47 -2.77
C GLY A 224 -21.14 7.12 -2.38
N TYR A 225 -21.35 7.35 -1.09
CA TYR A 225 -22.54 8.00 -0.55
C TYR A 225 -22.21 9.43 -0.14
N ALA A 226 -23.13 10.36 -0.40
CA ALA A 226 -23.29 11.56 0.40
C ALA A 226 -24.51 11.43 1.29
N ILE A 227 -24.35 11.76 2.56
CA ILE A 227 -25.35 11.56 3.60
C ILE A 227 -25.54 12.88 4.33
N ASP A 228 -26.79 13.22 4.65
CA ASP A 228 -27.09 14.39 5.46
C ASP A 228 -26.56 14.19 6.89
N ALA A 229 -25.67 15.07 7.33
CA ALA A 229 -24.95 14.94 8.60
C ALA A 229 -25.87 15.05 9.83
N LYS A 230 -27.06 15.63 9.66
CA LYS A 230 -28.03 15.82 10.75
C LYS A 230 -28.92 14.60 10.94
N THR A 231 -29.35 13.97 9.85
CA THR A 231 -30.39 12.93 9.84
C THR A 231 -29.85 11.54 9.53
N GLY A 232 -28.70 11.44 8.86
CA GLY A 232 -28.16 10.20 8.35
C GLY A 232 -28.84 9.71 7.07
N ASP A 233 -29.71 10.50 6.45
CA ASP A 233 -30.39 10.12 5.21
C ASP A 233 -29.45 10.28 4.01
N VAL A 234 -29.47 9.32 3.08
CA VAL A 234 -28.67 9.37 1.85
C VAL A 234 -29.21 10.50 0.96
N VAL A 235 -28.34 11.45 0.63
CA VAL A 235 -28.64 12.57 -0.28
C VAL A 235 -28.46 12.15 -1.73
N TRP A 236 -27.36 11.46 -2.01
CA TRP A 236 -27.09 10.86 -3.32
C TRP A 236 -26.11 9.69 -3.18
N THR A 237 -26.14 8.81 -4.18
CA THR A 237 -25.21 7.70 -4.37
C THR A 237 -24.54 7.87 -5.73
N PHE A 238 -23.22 7.75 -5.78
CA PHE A 238 -22.47 7.63 -7.03
C PHE A 238 -22.02 6.19 -7.20
N TRP A 239 -22.44 5.53 -8.28
CA TRP A 239 -22.07 4.16 -8.59
C TRP A 239 -20.75 4.09 -9.37
N GLY A 240 -19.84 3.22 -8.93
CA GLY A 240 -18.58 2.93 -9.60
C GLY A 240 -18.82 2.26 -10.95
N PRO A 241 -19.37 1.03 -10.99
CA PRO A 241 -19.92 0.46 -12.21
C PRO A 241 -21.32 1.07 -12.48
N PRO A 242 -21.52 1.85 -13.56
CA PRO A 242 -22.78 2.47 -13.92
C PRO A 242 -23.81 1.45 -14.43
N GLY A 243 -25.07 1.68 -14.06
CA GLY A 243 -26.21 0.87 -14.49
C GLY A 243 -26.81 1.37 -15.81
N PRO A 244 -27.80 0.67 -16.37
CA PRO A 244 -28.45 1.05 -17.62
C PRO A 244 -28.93 2.51 -17.61
N GLY A 245 -28.57 3.26 -18.66
CA GLY A 245 -28.92 4.68 -18.82
C GLY A 245 -27.92 5.67 -18.20
N GLU A 246 -26.92 5.19 -17.46
CA GLU A 246 -25.84 6.02 -16.93
C GLU A 246 -24.62 6.07 -17.88
N TYR A 247 -23.86 7.16 -17.81
CA TYR A 247 -22.62 7.32 -18.60
C TYR A 247 -21.62 6.22 -18.25
N GLY A 248 -21.05 5.55 -19.26
CA GLY A 248 -20.05 4.50 -19.12
C GLY A 248 -20.62 3.10 -18.99
N HIS A 249 -21.95 2.93 -18.93
CA HIS A 249 -22.60 1.62 -18.88
C HIS A 249 -22.28 0.74 -20.10
N ASP A 250 -22.18 1.36 -21.27
CA ASP A 250 -21.80 0.74 -22.54
C ASP A 250 -20.37 0.16 -22.54
N THR A 251 -19.55 0.48 -21.53
CA THR A 251 -18.21 -0.09 -21.35
C THR A 251 -18.20 -1.39 -20.52
N TRP A 252 -19.37 -1.94 -20.19
CA TRP A 252 -19.53 -3.22 -19.52
C TRP A 252 -20.24 -4.24 -20.40
N GLU A 253 -19.72 -5.46 -20.40
CA GLU A 253 -20.33 -6.58 -21.11
C GLU A 253 -21.51 -7.15 -20.32
N GLY A 254 -22.70 -7.11 -20.91
CA GLY A 254 -23.91 -7.70 -20.33
C GLY A 254 -24.18 -7.19 -18.91
N ASP A 255 -24.32 -8.13 -17.97
CA ASP A 255 -24.64 -7.83 -16.56
C ASP A 255 -23.40 -7.78 -15.65
N SER A 256 -22.18 -7.76 -16.21
CA SER A 256 -20.94 -7.73 -15.42
C SER A 256 -20.82 -6.51 -14.47
N TRP A 257 -21.51 -5.41 -14.77
CA TRP A 257 -21.58 -4.22 -13.91
C TRP A 257 -22.27 -4.48 -12.55
N LYS A 258 -23.17 -5.47 -12.45
CA LYS A 258 -23.93 -5.77 -11.21
C LYS A 258 -23.04 -6.25 -10.06
N THR A 259 -21.86 -6.79 -10.38
CA THR A 259 -20.85 -7.23 -9.40
C THR A 259 -19.48 -6.64 -9.72
N GLY A 260 -19.44 -5.57 -10.53
CA GLY A 260 -18.26 -5.13 -11.27
C GLY A 260 -17.12 -4.54 -10.45
N GLY A 261 -17.17 -4.50 -9.12
CA GLY A 261 -16.13 -3.88 -8.30
C GLY A 261 -16.17 -2.35 -8.39
N ALA A 262 -15.03 -1.74 -8.72
CA ALA A 262 -14.82 -0.29 -8.75
C ALA A 262 -15.27 0.38 -7.44
N VAL A 263 -14.75 -0.09 -6.31
CA VAL A 263 -15.11 0.46 -4.99
C VAL A 263 -14.26 1.70 -4.65
N PRO A 264 -14.84 2.79 -4.12
CA PRO A 264 -14.10 4.00 -3.76
C PRO A 264 -13.66 3.97 -2.29
N TRP A 265 -12.69 3.12 -1.96
CA TRP A 265 -12.37 2.75 -0.57
C TRP A 265 -11.41 3.71 0.18
N ILE A 266 -11.06 4.84 -0.44
CA ILE A 266 -10.25 5.92 0.13
C ILE A 266 -11.12 7.18 0.24
N HIS A 267 -10.82 8.07 1.19
CA HIS A 267 -11.57 9.30 1.39
C HIS A 267 -11.36 10.31 0.24
N PRO A 268 -12.39 11.09 -0.15
CA PRO A 268 -12.26 12.05 -1.23
C PRO A 268 -11.57 13.35 -0.80
N ALA A 269 -11.17 14.15 -1.80
CA ALA A 269 -10.92 15.58 -1.61
C ALA A 269 -12.19 16.39 -1.89
N VAL A 270 -12.30 17.57 -1.30
CA VAL A 270 -13.42 18.49 -1.51
C VAL A 270 -12.86 19.86 -1.93
N ASP A 271 -13.41 20.44 -2.99
CA ASP A 271 -13.16 21.82 -3.37
C ASP A 271 -14.44 22.64 -3.14
N PRO A 272 -14.50 23.40 -2.03
CA PRO A 272 -15.67 24.21 -1.71
C PRO A 272 -15.92 25.36 -2.68
N GLU A 273 -14.88 25.86 -3.35
CA GLU A 273 -15.01 26.94 -4.35
C GLU A 273 -15.73 26.45 -5.59
N LEU A 274 -15.42 25.21 -6.02
CA LEU A 274 -16.02 24.60 -7.21
C LEU A 274 -17.31 23.81 -6.90
N GLY A 275 -17.56 23.52 -5.63
CA GLY A 275 -18.65 22.63 -5.21
C GLY A 275 -18.43 21.20 -5.68
N LEU A 276 -17.17 20.73 -5.71
CA LEU A 276 -16.79 19.42 -6.23
C LEU A 276 -16.19 18.51 -5.17
N VAL A 277 -16.50 17.22 -5.28
CA VAL A 277 -15.85 16.12 -4.57
C VAL A 277 -15.03 15.33 -5.58
N TYR A 278 -13.76 15.07 -5.29
CA TYR A 278 -12.88 14.26 -6.14
C TYR A 278 -12.64 12.93 -5.45
N TRP A 279 -13.05 11.85 -6.12
CA TRP A 279 -13.00 10.51 -5.56
C TRP A 279 -12.34 9.55 -6.53
N THR A 280 -11.43 8.72 -6.02
CA THR A 280 -10.80 7.64 -6.79
C THR A 280 -11.52 6.32 -6.59
N PHE A 281 -11.55 5.52 -7.65
CA PHE A 281 -12.22 4.23 -7.74
C PHE A 281 -11.19 3.13 -8.03
N GLY A 282 -11.34 2.00 -7.34
CA GLY A 282 -10.44 0.85 -7.41
C GLY A 282 -10.63 -0.05 -8.63
N ASN A 283 -10.10 -1.25 -8.54
CA ASN A 283 -10.11 -2.27 -9.59
C ASN A 283 -11.54 -2.80 -9.91
N PRO A 284 -11.78 -3.33 -11.13
CA PRO A 284 -13.02 -4.01 -11.48
C PRO A 284 -13.05 -5.45 -10.93
N TYR A 285 -14.19 -6.13 -11.06
CA TYR A 285 -14.36 -7.55 -10.72
C TYR A 285 -14.94 -8.36 -11.89
N PRO A 286 -14.46 -9.60 -12.15
CA PRO A 286 -13.36 -10.29 -11.46
C PRO A 286 -12.00 -9.60 -11.60
N ARG A 287 -11.24 -9.51 -10.51
CA ARG A 287 -10.06 -8.65 -10.39
C ARG A 287 -8.96 -8.93 -11.42
N THR A 288 -8.57 -10.20 -11.57
CA THR A 288 -7.44 -10.64 -12.41
C THR A 288 -7.87 -11.46 -13.63
N ASP A 289 -9.19 -11.64 -13.81
CA ASP A 289 -9.79 -12.37 -14.91
C ASP A 289 -10.77 -11.45 -15.66
N GLY A 290 -10.32 -10.94 -16.80
CA GLY A 290 -11.10 -10.09 -17.70
C GLY A 290 -12.01 -10.86 -18.66
N SER A 291 -11.94 -12.20 -18.70
CA SER A 291 -12.62 -13.02 -19.71
C SER A 291 -14.15 -12.87 -19.72
N SER A 292 -14.73 -12.46 -18.60
CA SER A 292 -16.18 -12.32 -18.40
C SER A 292 -16.68 -10.85 -18.35
N ARG A 293 -15.81 -9.86 -18.58
CA ARG A 293 -16.15 -8.43 -18.41
C ARG A 293 -15.51 -7.51 -19.46
N GLY A 294 -15.83 -7.70 -20.74
CA GLY A 294 -15.30 -6.88 -21.83
C GLY A 294 -15.63 -5.38 -21.70
N GLY A 295 -14.82 -4.56 -22.35
CA GLY A 295 -14.90 -3.09 -22.36
C GLY A 295 -13.98 -2.43 -21.34
N ASP A 296 -13.95 -1.10 -21.34
CA ASP A 296 -13.08 -0.31 -20.46
C ASP A 296 -13.44 -0.41 -18.97
N ASN A 297 -14.66 -0.88 -18.66
CA ASN A 297 -15.16 -1.09 -17.31
C ASN A 297 -15.22 0.20 -16.47
N LEU A 298 -15.66 1.32 -17.05
CA LEU A 298 -15.78 2.59 -16.32
C LEU A 298 -16.76 2.46 -15.15
N PHE A 299 -16.55 3.05 -13.97
CA PHE A 299 -15.46 3.95 -13.57
C PHE A 299 -14.38 3.22 -12.76
N ALA A 300 -14.09 1.95 -13.04
CA ALA A 300 -12.94 1.28 -12.45
C ALA A 300 -11.65 2.04 -12.80
N ASN A 301 -10.69 2.03 -11.87
CA ASN A 301 -9.37 2.67 -12.00
C ASN A 301 -9.49 4.11 -12.51
N SER A 302 -10.46 4.86 -11.98
CA SER A 302 -10.73 6.25 -12.38
C SER A 302 -10.62 7.20 -11.20
N ILE A 303 -10.35 8.47 -11.49
CA ILE A 303 -10.75 9.58 -10.61
C ILE A 303 -12.00 10.23 -11.21
N VAL A 304 -12.96 10.59 -10.35
CA VAL A 304 -14.20 11.24 -10.76
C VAL A 304 -14.37 12.55 -9.98
N ALA A 305 -14.64 13.64 -10.70
CA ALA A 305 -15.15 14.86 -10.10
C ALA A 305 -16.67 14.84 -10.08
N ILE A 306 -17.23 14.93 -8.89
CA ILE A 306 -18.66 14.78 -8.59
C ILE A 306 -19.18 16.10 -8.04
N ASP A 307 -20.31 16.57 -8.53
CA ASP A 307 -21.01 17.71 -7.95
C ASP A 307 -21.45 17.38 -6.51
N ALA A 308 -20.94 18.13 -5.53
CA ALA A 308 -21.10 17.82 -4.11
C ALA A 308 -22.58 17.82 -3.66
N LYS A 309 -23.42 18.62 -4.31
CA LYS A 309 -24.84 18.76 -3.94
C LYS A 309 -25.72 17.70 -4.57
N THR A 310 -25.43 17.34 -5.82
CA THR A 310 -26.34 16.53 -6.65
C THR A 310 -25.83 15.13 -6.96
N GLY A 311 -24.56 14.82 -6.70
CA GLY A 311 -23.95 13.53 -7.03
C GLY A 311 -23.68 13.34 -8.53
N LYS A 312 -23.91 14.37 -9.37
CA LYS A 312 -23.73 14.26 -10.81
C LYS A 312 -22.25 14.28 -11.19
N ARG A 313 -21.87 13.38 -12.09
CA ARG A 313 -20.54 13.39 -12.73
C ARG A 313 -20.31 14.72 -13.46
N ARG A 314 -19.18 15.37 -13.19
CA ARG A 314 -18.72 16.55 -13.93
C ARG A 314 -17.69 16.18 -14.98
N TRP A 315 -16.64 15.50 -14.56
CA TRP A 315 -15.63 14.91 -15.42
C TRP A 315 -15.05 13.66 -14.73
N HIS A 316 -14.36 12.83 -15.48
CA HIS A 316 -13.59 11.70 -14.94
C HIS A 316 -12.33 11.51 -15.79
N PHE A 317 -11.36 10.79 -15.25
CA PHE A 317 -10.19 10.32 -15.98
C PHE A 317 -9.88 8.89 -15.52
N GLN A 318 -9.74 7.96 -16.47
CA GLN A 318 -9.42 6.56 -16.23
C GLN A 318 -7.91 6.34 -16.45
N SER A 319 -7.22 5.82 -15.44
CA SER A 319 -5.76 5.58 -15.48
C SER A 319 -5.39 4.17 -15.93
N VAL A 320 -6.34 3.23 -15.93
CA VAL A 320 -6.13 1.87 -16.44
C VAL A 320 -7.39 1.42 -17.17
N HIS A 321 -7.27 1.16 -18.47
CA HIS A 321 -8.35 0.58 -19.29
C HIS A 321 -8.41 -0.92 -19.05
N HIS A 322 -9.60 -1.47 -18.81
CA HIS A 322 -9.81 -2.91 -18.66
C HIS A 322 -8.78 -3.56 -17.70
N ASP A 323 -8.68 -3.05 -16.47
CA ASP A 323 -7.67 -3.50 -15.50
C ASP A 323 -7.78 -5.01 -15.23
N ILE A 324 -6.67 -5.74 -15.32
CA ILE A 324 -6.55 -7.16 -14.91
C ILE A 324 -5.43 -7.36 -13.86
N TRP A 325 -4.91 -6.27 -13.28
CA TRP A 325 -3.68 -6.28 -12.48
C TRP A 325 -3.90 -5.95 -11.01
N ASP A 326 -5.13 -5.60 -10.59
CA ASP A 326 -5.42 -5.01 -9.27
C ASP A 326 -4.79 -3.63 -9.11
N ALA A 327 -4.84 -2.81 -10.17
CA ALA A 327 -4.12 -1.54 -10.26
C ALA A 327 -4.98 -0.36 -9.75
N ASP A 328 -5.58 -0.51 -8.57
CA ASP A 328 -6.47 0.49 -7.98
C ASP A 328 -5.89 1.91 -7.94
N ASN A 329 -6.78 2.91 -8.02
CA ASN A 329 -6.46 4.29 -7.68
C ASN A 329 -6.75 4.56 -6.19
N VAL A 330 -5.72 4.41 -5.36
CA VAL A 330 -5.90 4.28 -3.90
C VAL A 330 -5.03 5.22 -3.09
N MET A 331 -4.50 6.25 -3.74
CA MET A 331 -3.97 7.43 -3.07
C MET A 331 -5.05 8.51 -3.03
N ALA A 332 -5.27 9.10 -1.85
CA ALA A 332 -6.22 10.19 -1.68
C ALA A 332 -5.84 11.36 -2.62
N PRO A 333 -6.80 11.91 -3.41
CA PRO A 333 -6.50 13.04 -4.29
C PRO A 333 -6.04 14.26 -3.51
N VAL A 334 -5.00 14.95 -4.00
CA VAL A 334 -4.46 16.17 -3.41
C VAL A 334 -4.76 17.36 -4.30
N LEU A 335 -5.40 18.39 -3.74
CA LEU A 335 -5.69 19.63 -4.45
C LEU A 335 -4.61 20.67 -4.14
N ALA A 336 -4.09 21.31 -5.19
CA ALA A 336 -3.11 22.37 -5.05
C ALA A 336 -3.26 23.43 -6.14
N ASP A 337 -2.83 24.65 -5.84
CA ASP A 337 -2.59 25.70 -6.84
C ASP A 337 -1.09 25.77 -7.12
N LEU A 338 -0.69 25.66 -8.38
CA LEU A 338 0.73 25.62 -8.81
C LEU A 338 0.98 26.63 -9.94
N LEU A 339 2.25 26.98 -10.16
CA LEU A 339 2.70 27.61 -11.40
C LEU A 339 3.24 26.53 -12.34
N VAL A 340 2.49 26.22 -13.40
CA VAL A 340 2.91 25.31 -14.48
C VAL A 340 3.13 26.16 -15.72
N ASP A 341 4.33 26.12 -16.29
CA ASP A 341 4.75 27.00 -17.39
C ASP A 341 4.48 28.49 -17.13
N GLY A 342 4.72 28.93 -15.89
CA GLY A 342 4.49 30.31 -15.43
C GLY A 342 3.01 30.70 -15.27
N LYS A 343 2.06 29.79 -15.57
CA LYS A 343 0.63 30.02 -15.41
C LYS A 343 0.11 29.39 -14.13
N LYS A 344 -0.74 30.12 -13.40
CA LYS A 344 -1.45 29.57 -12.26
C LYS A 344 -2.42 28.48 -12.73
N ARG A 345 -2.25 27.26 -12.24
CA ARG A 345 -3.12 26.10 -12.50
C ARG A 345 -3.69 25.58 -11.20
N GLN A 346 -4.98 25.27 -11.23
CA GLN A 346 -5.69 24.59 -10.15
C GLN A 346 -5.65 23.10 -10.44
N VAL A 347 -4.88 22.34 -9.68
CA VAL A 347 -4.57 20.95 -9.98
C VAL A 347 -5.20 19.99 -8.98
N VAL A 348 -5.45 18.78 -9.46
CA VAL A 348 -5.62 17.59 -8.63
C VAL A 348 -4.49 16.62 -8.98
N VAL A 349 -3.79 16.18 -7.94
CA VAL A 349 -2.72 15.19 -8.01
C VAL A 349 -3.21 13.93 -7.34
N TYR A 350 -3.17 12.81 -8.04
CA TYR A 350 -3.41 11.52 -7.41
C TYR A 350 -2.50 10.48 -8.04
N GLY A 351 -2.14 9.47 -7.27
CA GLY A 351 -1.34 8.36 -7.74
C GLY A 351 -2.14 7.07 -7.81
N SER A 352 -1.56 6.08 -8.46
CA SER A 352 -2.10 4.73 -8.55
C SER A 352 -1.05 3.68 -8.15
N LYS A 353 -1.50 2.45 -7.91
CA LYS A 353 -0.63 1.27 -7.81
C LYS A 353 0.32 1.13 -9.01
N THR A 354 0.02 1.78 -10.14
CA THR A 354 0.84 1.82 -11.37
C THR A 354 2.21 2.51 -11.25
N CYS A 355 2.58 3.08 -10.11
CA CYS A 355 3.81 3.86 -9.89
C CYS A 355 3.81 5.28 -10.49
N TRP A 356 2.69 5.77 -10.99
CA TRP A 356 2.60 7.10 -11.61
C TRP A 356 1.72 8.06 -10.80
N PHE A 357 2.08 9.34 -10.86
CA PHE A 357 1.15 10.43 -10.56
C PHE A 357 0.48 10.93 -11.84
N TYR A 358 -0.81 11.22 -11.72
CA TYR A 358 -1.62 11.86 -12.73
C TYR A 358 -1.92 13.28 -12.24
N ILE A 359 -1.45 14.28 -13.00
CA ILE A 359 -1.61 15.71 -12.68
C ILE A 359 -2.63 16.31 -13.63
N LEU A 360 -3.83 16.57 -13.12
CA LEU A 360 -4.96 17.03 -13.93
C LEU A 360 -5.38 18.44 -13.51
N ASP A 361 -5.91 19.23 -14.44
CA ASP A 361 -6.66 20.44 -14.12
C ASP A 361 -7.94 20.04 -13.36
N ARG A 362 -8.08 20.48 -12.10
CA ARG A 362 -9.19 20.01 -11.26
C ARG A 362 -10.57 20.50 -11.74
N ARG A 363 -10.63 21.53 -12.60
CA ARG A 363 -11.91 21.98 -13.17
C ARG A 363 -12.39 21.11 -14.33
N THR A 364 -11.46 20.57 -15.13
CA THR A 364 -11.78 19.95 -16.42
C THR A 364 -11.39 18.48 -16.54
N GLY A 365 -10.44 18.01 -15.73
CA GLY A 365 -9.83 16.67 -15.85
C GLY A 365 -8.74 16.57 -16.92
N GLU A 366 -8.37 17.67 -17.56
CA GLU A 366 -7.33 17.69 -18.60
C GLU A 366 -5.94 17.43 -18.00
N ALA A 367 -5.17 16.51 -18.60
CA ALA A 367 -3.82 16.20 -18.16
C ALA A 367 -2.84 17.35 -18.46
N LEU A 368 -2.13 17.84 -17.45
CA LEU A 368 -1.26 19.00 -17.61
C LEU A 368 0.03 18.71 -18.37
N HIS A 369 0.55 17.50 -18.21
CA HIS A 369 1.83 17.06 -18.77
C HIS A 369 1.64 16.12 -19.96
N GLY A 370 0.44 16.07 -20.53
CA GLY A 370 0.05 15.11 -21.56
C GLY A 370 -0.26 13.72 -21.00
N MET A 371 -1.00 12.96 -21.81
CA MET A 371 -1.36 11.56 -21.56
C MET A 371 -1.21 10.81 -22.87
N GLU A 372 -0.17 9.98 -22.99
CA GLU A 372 0.10 9.24 -24.21
C GLU A 372 -0.54 7.85 -24.13
N GLU A 373 -1.39 7.53 -25.10
CA GLU A 373 -1.89 6.16 -25.30
C GLU A 373 -0.79 5.30 -25.91
N ARG A 374 -0.26 4.34 -25.15
CA ARG A 374 0.78 3.42 -25.62
C ARG A 374 0.23 2.02 -25.77
N LYS A 375 0.65 1.32 -26.83
CA LYS A 375 0.33 -0.10 -27.04
C LYS A 375 0.91 -0.93 -25.91
N VAL A 376 0.11 -1.87 -25.41
CA VAL A 376 0.53 -2.84 -24.37
C VAL A 376 0.31 -4.28 -24.85
N PRO A 377 0.96 -5.29 -24.24
CA PRO A 377 0.75 -6.69 -24.61
C PRO A 377 -0.72 -7.09 -24.54
N GLN A 378 -1.15 -7.94 -25.48
CA GLN A 378 -2.54 -8.39 -25.60
C GLN A 378 -2.70 -9.87 -25.26
N HIS A 379 -3.82 -10.23 -24.66
CA HIS A 379 -4.19 -11.62 -24.42
C HIS A 379 -5.66 -11.86 -24.73
N THR A 380 -5.93 -12.70 -25.73
CA THR A 380 -7.27 -12.88 -26.31
C THR A 380 -8.31 -13.36 -25.30
N LEU A 381 -7.93 -14.25 -24.37
CA LEU A 381 -8.85 -14.74 -23.33
C LEU A 381 -9.15 -13.68 -22.27
N GLN A 382 -8.26 -12.70 -22.07
CA GLN A 382 -8.41 -11.67 -21.05
C GLN A 382 -9.14 -10.44 -21.56
N LYS A 383 -9.47 -10.34 -22.86
CA LYS A 383 -10.14 -9.15 -23.46
C LYS A 383 -9.40 -7.83 -23.18
N THR A 384 -8.07 -7.88 -23.10
CA THR A 384 -7.19 -6.74 -22.79
C THR A 384 -7.47 -5.52 -23.68
N SER A 385 -7.35 -4.32 -23.11
CA SER A 385 -7.35 -3.08 -23.90
C SER A 385 -6.08 -2.98 -24.77
N PRO A 386 -6.17 -2.53 -26.03
CA PRO A 386 -5.01 -2.38 -26.93
C PRO A 386 -3.98 -1.37 -26.47
N THR A 387 -4.40 -0.33 -25.73
CA THR A 387 -3.54 0.73 -25.21
C THR A 387 -3.82 1.02 -23.74
N GLN A 388 -2.87 1.70 -23.12
CA GLN A 388 -3.00 2.25 -21.76
C GLN A 388 -2.50 3.71 -21.76
N PRO A 389 -3.07 4.55 -20.87
CA PRO A 389 -2.65 5.94 -20.74
C PRO A 389 -1.37 6.03 -19.91
N PHE A 390 -0.34 6.72 -20.44
CA PHE A 390 0.89 7.00 -19.72
C PHE A 390 1.04 8.52 -19.51
N PRO A 391 1.10 8.99 -18.26
CA PRO A 391 1.28 10.42 -18.00
C PRO A 391 2.68 10.86 -18.42
N GLY A 392 2.79 12.09 -18.93
CA GLY A 392 4.11 12.72 -19.13
C GLY A 392 4.83 12.94 -17.80
N GLY A 393 6.16 12.81 -17.81
CA GLY A 393 7.01 12.87 -16.62
C GLY A 393 7.65 11.53 -16.30
N GLU A 394 7.95 11.31 -15.02
CA GLU A 394 8.62 10.13 -14.49
C GLU A 394 7.72 9.36 -13.52
N PRO A 395 7.85 8.03 -13.43
CA PRO A 395 7.15 7.30 -12.39
C PRO A 395 7.83 7.57 -11.05
N PHE A 396 7.07 7.56 -9.95
CA PHE A 396 7.63 7.80 -8.61
C PHE A 396 8.42 6.58 -8.08
N THR A 397 8.22 5.39 -8.65
CA THR A 397 9.06 4.20 -8.46
C THR A 397 9.06 3.34 -9.73
N ASP A 398 9.95 2.36 -9.84
CA ASP A 398 10.15 1.62 -11.10
C ASP A 398 8.96 0.68 -11.42
N PRO A 399 8.30 0.83 -12.59
CA PRO A 399 7.19 -0.03 -13.00
C PRO A 399 7.65 -1.27 -13.80
N PHE A 400 8.90 -1.70 -13.59
CA PHE A 400 9.52 -2.81 -14.30
C PHE A 400 10.47 -3.59 -13.37
N PRO A 401 10.75 -4.87 -13.66
CA PRO A 401 11.71 -5.65 -12.88
C PRO A 401 13.08 -4.98 -12.85
N ARG A 402 13.66 -4.88 -11.64
CA ARG A 402 15.03 -4.40 -11.42
C ARG A 402 15.91 -5.57 -10.99
N PHE A 403 16.67 -6.12 -11.94
CA PHE A 403 17.57 -7.26 -11.71
C PHE A 403 18.86 -6.87 -10.97
N ASP A 404 19.18 -5.57 -10.96
CA ASP A 404 20.30 -4.95 -10.26
C ASP A 404 19.99 -4.61 -8.79
N LYS A 405 18.71 -4.71 -8.39
CA LYS A 405 18.25 -4.39 -7.04
C LYS A 405 18.09 -5.66 -6.20
N PRO A 406 18.11 -5.55 -4.85
CA PRO A 406 17.83 -6.68 -3.96
C PRO A 406 16.44 -7.31 -4.17
N THR A 407 15.51 -6.57 -4.76
CA THR A 407 14.15 -7.03 -5.11
C THR A 407 14.08 -7.73 -6.47
N LYS A 408 15.21 -8.24 -6.99
CA LYS A 408 15.23 -9.04 -8.22
C LYS A 408 14.24 -10.23 -8.11
N PRO A 409 13.50 -10.53 -9.18
CA PRO A 409 12.52 -11.61 -9.13
C PRO A 409 13.17 -12.97 -8.92
N VAL A 410 12.44 -13.90 -8.30
CA VAL A 410 12.84 -15.31 -8.20
C VAL A 410 13.01 -15.90 -9.62
N PRO A 411 14.07 -16.68 -9.87
CA PRO A 411 14.35 -17.28 -11.19
C PRO A 411 13.24 -18.20 -11.71
N PHE A 412 13.31 -18.48 -13.01
CA PHE A 412 12.45 -19.40 -13.78
C PHE A 412 10.99 -18.96 -14.00
N TYR A 413 10.50 -17.97 -13.26
CA TYR A 413 9.30 -17.23 -13.64
C TYR A 413 9.55 -16.41 -14.91
N PRO A 414 8.60 -16.36 -15.85
CA PRO A 414 8.45 -15.18 -16.71
C PRO A 414 8.26 -13.96 -15.82
N ALA A 415 8.95 -12.87 -16.15
CA ALA A 415 8.82 -11.60 -15.45
C ALA A 415 8.61 -10.47 -16.44
N GLY A 416 7.79 -9.49 -16.05
CA GLY A 416 7.53 -8.30 -16.86
C GLY A 416 7.11 -7.11 -16.01
N GLY A 417 7.05 -5.93 -16.63
CA GLY A 417 6.58 -4.72 -15.97
C GLY A 417 5.07 -4.59 -15.99
N LEU A 418 4.61 -3.43 -15.54
CA LEU A 418 3.20 -3.05 -15.55
C LEU A 418 2.59 -3.31 -16.93
N TYR A 419 1.37 -3.87 -16.94
CA TYR A 419 0.61 -4.31 -18.12
C TYR A 419 1.07 -5.61 -18.80
N SER A 420 2.00 -6.36 -18.20
CA SER A 420 2.29 -7.72 -18.65
C SER A 420 1.05 -8.62 -18.54
N VAL A 421 0.81 -9.46 -19.54
CA VAL A 421 -0.34 -10.37 -19.57
C VAL A 421 -0.01 -11.73 -18.96
N PHE A 422 -1.03 -12.43 -18.47
CA PHE A 422 -0.93 -13.74 -17.84
C PHE A 422 -2.21 -14.56 -18.04
N TRP A 423 -2.08 -15.88 -17.95
CA TRP A 423 -3.23 -16.79 -17.96
C TRP A 423 -2.96 -18.08 -17.19
N ASP A 424 -2.20 -19.00 -17.77
CA ASP A 424 -1.87 -20.30 -17.17
C ASP A 424 -0.54 -20.26 -16.44
N ARG A 425 0.53 -19.82 -17.11
CA ARG A 425 1.86 -19.74 -16.50
C ARG A 425 1.96 -18.59 -15.51
N ALA A 426 2.36 -18.90 -14.28
CA ALA A 426 2.62 -17.91 -13.25
C ALA A 426 3.69 -16.91 -13.73
N THR A 427 3.33 -15.64 -13.80
CA THR A 427 4.20 -14.55 -14.30
C THR A 427 4.38 -13.51 -13.20
N ILE A 428 5.62 -13.11 -12.91
CA ILE A 428 5.91 -12.04 -11.95
C ILE A 428 5.74 -10.69 -12.64
N ILE A 429 4.93 -9.82 -12.06
CA ILE A 429 4.66 -8.47 -12.57
C ILE A 429 5.16 -7.43 -11.56
N PHE A 430 5.79 -6.37 -12.08
CA PHE A 430 6.32 -5.24 -11.31
C PHE A 430 5.62 -3.92 -11.71
N PRO A 431 5.07 -3.16 -10.75
CA PRO A 431 4.68 -3.64 -9.42
C PRO A 431 3.60 -4.72 -9.55
N GLY A 432 3.41 -5.48 -8.48
CA GLY A 432 2.31 -6.43 -8.36
C GLY A 432 1.07 -5.77 -7.75
N ALA A 433 0.21 -6.58 -7.15
CA ALA A 433 -1.10 -6.15 -6.65
C ALA A 433 -1.01 -5.18 -5.46
N GLY A 434 0.11 -5.18 -4.73
CA GLY A 434 0.41 -4.18 -3.69
C GLY A 434 0.92 -2.84 -4.23
N GLY A 435 1.13 -2.73 -5.55
CA GLY A 435 1.50 -1.49 -6.23
C GLY A 435 2.90 -0.95 -5.88
N GLY A 436 3.28 0.08 -6.64
CA GLY A 436 4.41 0.95 -6.27
C GLY A 436 4.05 1.93 -5.15
N GLY A 437 2.78 2.30 -5.06
CA GLY A 437 2.16 3.07 -3.99
C GLY A 437 0.73 2.56 -3.78
N ASP A 438 0.26 2.50 -2.53
CA ASP A 438 -1.05 1.95 -2.18
C ASP A 438 -1.83 3.00 -1.36
N TRP A 439 -2.43 2.63 -0.21
CA TRP A 439 -3.22 3.55 0.63
C TRP A 439 -2.42 4.53 1.51
N GLY A 440 -1.10 4.64 1.32
CA GLY A 440 -0.31 5.69 1.95
C GLY A 440 -0.76 7.08 1.46
N PHE A 441 -1.12 7.99 2.38
CA PHE A 441 -1.59 9.32 1.97
C PHE A 441 -0.41 10.19 1.52
N PRO A 442 -0.44 10.76 0.29
CA PRO A 442 0.54 11.75 -0.12
C PRO A 442 0.47 13.00 0.75
N SER A 443 1.57 13.74 0.83
CA SER A 443 1.62 15.07 1.42
C SER A 443 2.07 16.08 0.39
N PHE A 444 1.50 17.26 0.37
CA PHE A 444 1.95 18.38 -0.46
C PHE A 444 2.47 19.49 0.43
N SER A 445 3.70 19.95 0.20
CA SER A 445 4.26 21.09 0.94
C SER A 445 4.20 22.37 0.09
N PRO A 446 3.41 23.39 0.48
CA PRO A 446 3.45 24.70 -0.18
C PRO A 446 4.79 25.43 -0.03
N LYS A 447 5.71 24.94 0.82
CA LYS A 447 7.07 25.51 0.97
C LYS A 447 8.01 25.08 -0.14
N THR A 448 7.90 23.84 -0.59
CA THR A 448 8.77 23.26 -1.65
C THR A 448 8.05 23.17 -3.00
N GLY A 449 6.72 23.06 -2.96
CA GLY A 449 5.89 22.75 -4.12
C GLY A 449 5.87 21.26 -4.47
N TYR A 450 6.47 20.39 -3.65
CA TYR A 450 6.56 18.96 -3.93
C TYR A 450 5.41 18.17 -3.31
N VAL A 451 5.11 17.03 -3.94
CA VAL A 451 4.28 15.96 -3.39
C VAL A 451 5.19 14.84 -2.92
N TYR A 452 4.99 14.38 -1.69
CA TYR A 452 5.79 13.32 -1.05
C TYR A 452 4.93 12.07 -0.89
N ILE A 453 5.50 10.91 -1.21
CA ILE A 453 4.83 9.62 -1.04
C ILE A 453 5.83 8.53 -0.65
N GLY A 454 5.40 7.61 0.22
CA GLY A 454 6.10 6.37 0.48
C GLY A 454 5.84 5.37 -0.64
N TYR A 455 6.89 4.74 -1.16
CA TYR A 455 6.78 3.75 -2.23
C TYR A 455 7.26 2.37 -1.78
N GLY A 456 6.84 1.34 -2.51
CA GLY A 456 7.24 -0.05 -2.34
C GLY A 456 7.83 -0.63 -3.62
N LEU A 457 8.83 -1.49 -3.49
CA LEU A 457 9.35 -2.33 -4.57
C LEU A 457 8.71 -3.72 -4.46
N VAL A 458 7.40 -3.76 -4.68
CA VAL A 458 6.57 -4.93 -4.41
C VAL A 458 6.00 -5.52 -5.70
N ASN A 459 6.61 -6.58 -6.22
CA ASN A 459 6.01 -7.45 -7.25
C ASN A 459 4.94 -8.43 -6.72
N SER A 460 4.30 -9.15 -7.64
CA SER A 460 3.46 -10.33 -7.36
C SER A 460 3.48 -11.27 -8.55
N SER A 461 3.25 -12.56 -8.31
CA SER A 461 2.99 -13.55 -9.36
C SER A 461 1.51 -13.60 -9.72
N TYR A 462 1.20 -13.83 -11.00
CA TYR A 462 -0.16 -13.83 -11.54
C TYR A 462 -0.40 -15.09 -12.39
N SER A 463 -1.54 -15.76 -12.16
CA SER A 463 -2.03 -16.92 -12.93
C SER A 463 -3.51 -17.16 -12.60
N ASN A 464 -4.34 -17.41 -13.62
CA ASN A 464 -5.76 -17.72 -13.46
C ASN A 464 -6.07 -19.23 -13.48
N THR A 465 -5.21 -20.08 -14.05
CA THR A 465 -5.55 -21.51 -14.24
C THR A 465 -4.58 -22.52 -13.61
N ARG A 466 -3.26 -22.28 -13.57
CA ARG A 466 -2.28 -23.22 -12.98
C ARG A 466 -1.64 -22.73 -11.67
N GLY A 467 -2.31 -21.82 -10.97
CA GLY A 467 -1.69 -21.07 -9.88
C GLY A 467 -2.15 -21.40 -8.45
N GLY A 468 -3.33 -21.99 -8.23
CA GLY A 468 -3.87 -22.10 -6.86
C GLY A 468 -3.77 -20.78 -6.09
N ARG A 469 -3.07 -20.78 -4.93
CA ARG A 469 -2.83 -19.60 -4.07
C ARG A 469 -1.83 -18.56 -4.61
N VAL A 470 -1.23 -18.74 -5.79
CA VAL A 470 -0.18 -17.82 -6.28
C VAL A 470 -0.70 -16.54 -6.92
N ASN A 471 -1.97 -16.50 -7.37
CA ASN A 471 -2.50 -15.32 -8.04
C ASN A 471 -2.46 -14.11 -7.10
N THR A 472 -1.76 -13.04 -7.50
CA THR A 472 -1.45 -11.84 -6.70
C THR A 472 -0.60 -12.08 -5.46
N ALA A 473 0.06 -13.24 -5.34
CA ALA A 473 0.96 -13.53 -4.23
C ALA A 473 2.40 -13.15 -4.59
N ARG A 474 3.14 -12.56 -3.66
CA ARG A 474 4.59 -12.42 -3.80
C ARG A 474 5.24 -13.81 -3.75
N PRO A 475 6.18 -14.13 -4.65
CA PRO A 475 6.95 -15.37 -4.54
C PRO A 475 7.67 -15.49 -3.19
N LEU A 476 7.75 -16.72 -2.68
CA LEU A 476 8.48 -17.00 -1.45
C LEU A 476 9.99 -16.79 -1.68
N GLY A 477 10.68 -16.32 -0.66
CA GLY A 477 12.10 -16.02 -0.71
C GLY A 477 12.43 -14.63 -1.24
N GLU A 478 11.52 -13.85 -1.81
CA GLU A 478 11.87 -12.50 -2.30
C GLU A 478 12.00 -11.45 -1.19
N LEU A 479 12.87 -10.46 -1.40
CA LEU A 479 12.98 -9.31 -0.50
C LEU A 479 11.86 -8.30 -0.73
N PHE A 480 11.35 -7.73 0.35
CA PHE A 480 10.56 -6.51 0.33
C PHE A 480 11.48 -5.30 0.44
N GLY A 481 11.08 -4.18 -0.14
CA GLY A 481 11.84 -2.92 -0.06
C GLY A 481 10.99 -1.75 -0.52
N GLY A 482 11.58 -0.56 -0.52
CA GLY A 482 10.91 0.66 -0.91
C GLY A 482 11.64 1.88 -0.41
N GLY A 483 10.91 2.97 -0.19
CA GLY A 483 11.49 4.22 0.26
C GLY A 483 10.50 5.35 0.21
N LEU A 484 11.02 6.57 0.10
CA LEU A 484 10.25 7.79 -0.01
C LEU A 484 10.72 8.57 -1.23
N VAL A 485 9.79 9.21 -1.92
CA VAL A 485 10.06 10.04 -3.08
C VAL A 485 9.35 11.39 -2.95
N ALA A 486 10.06 12.46 -3.30
CA ALA A 486 9.50 13.77 -3.55
C ALA A 486 9.38 13.98 -5.06
N MET A 487 8.16 14.28 -5.51
CA MET A 487 7.83 14.55 -6.91
C MET A 487 7.50 16.03 -7.06
N ASP A 488 7.97 16.65 -8.14
CA ASP A 488 7.56 17.98 -8.53
C ASP A 488 6.33 17.89 -9.47
N PRO A 489 5.11 18.20 -9.01
CA PRO A 489 3.91 18.15 -9.84
C PRO A 489 3.89 19.19 -10.98
N ARG A 490 4.80 20.18 -11.00
CA ARG A 490 4.89 21.18 -12.08
C ARG A 490 5.56 20.63 -13.34
N THR A 491 6.34 19.57 -13.21
CA THR A 491 7.03 18.87 -14.31
C THR A 491 6.71 17.37 -14.32
N ASN A 492 6.07 16.87 -13.26
CA ASN A 492 5.84 15.46 -12.96
C ASN A 492 7.12 14.62 -12.95
N THR A 493 8.21 15.17 -12.41
CA THR A 493 9.52 14.51 -12.32
C THR A 493 9.96 14.35 -10.87
N VAL A 494 10.91 13.46 -10.62
CA VAL A 494 11.51 13.25 -9.30
C VAL A 494 12.33 14.48 -8.90
N ALA A 495 12.01 15.07 -7.76
CA ALA A 495 12.84 16.10 -7.14
C ALA A 495 14.00 15.46 -6.35
N TRP A 496 13.68 14.46 -5.53
CA TRP A 496 14.66 13.63 -4.82
C TRP A 496 14.03 12.31 -4.37
N ARG A 497 14.88 11.30 -4.10
CA ARG A 497 14.48 9.99 -3.57
C ARG A 497 15.36 9.60 -2.39
N LYS A 498 14.74 8.98 -1.39
CA LYS A 498 15.41 8.26 -0.31
C LYS A 498 15.08 6.79 -0.43
N GLU A 499 16.04 6.01 -0.89
CA GLU A 499 15.95 4.55 -0.86
C GLU A 499 15.97 4.09 0.60
N GLY A 500 15.20 3.05 0.93
CA GLY A 500 15.11 2.51 2.27
C GLY A 500 15.01 0.98 2.29
N ASP A 501 15.11 0.44 3.50
CA ASP A 501 15.01 -1.00 3.72
C ASP A 501 13.57 -1.52 3.74
N TRP A 502 12.60 -0.61 3.84
CA TRP A 502 11.19 -0.91 4.06
C TRP A 502 10.33 -0.38 2.92
N SER A 503 9.31 -1.16 2.54
CA SER A 503 8.20 -0.64 1.75
C SER A 503 7.39 0.34 2.61
N LEU A 504 7.18 1.56 2.10
CA LEU A 504 6.38 2.60 2.76
C LEU A 504 5.04 2.86 2.04
N ALA A 505 4.70 2.06 1.02
CA ALA A 505 3.48 2.22 0.23
C ALA A 505 2.17 1.90 0.99
N HIS A 506 2.24 1.10 2.04
CA HIS A 506 1.09 0.39 2.64
C HIS A 506 0.65 1.05 3.96
N GLY A 507 0.19 2.30 3.88
CA GLY A 507 -0.39 3.08 4.99
C GLY A 507 0.56 4.02 5.72
N ASN A 508 1.86 3.91 5.47
CA ASN A 508 2.88 4.78 6.05
C ASN A 508 2.83 6.19 5.41
N GLY A 509 1.76 6.95 5.64
CA GLY A 509 1.61 8.30 5.08
C GLY A 509 2.54 9.33 5.75
N ILE A 510 2.64 10.49 5.10
CA ILE A 510 3.65 11.51 5.40
C ILE A 510 2.98 12.77 5.93
N LEU A 511 3.51 13.36 7.00
CA LEU A 511 3.16 14.73 7.42
C LEU A 511 4.26 15.68 6.97
N THR A 512 3.92 16.77 6.28
CA THR A 512 4.86 17.89 6.07
C THR A 512 4.46 19.09 6.93
N THR A 513 5.40 19.98 7.22
CA THR A 513 5.16 21.17 8.05
C THR A 513 5.79 22.42 7.43
N ALA A 514 5.23 23.59 7.72
CA ALA A 514 5.81 24.88 7.31
C ALA A 514 7.17 25.16 7.96
N GLY A 515 7.51 24.45 9.04
CA GLY A 515 8.84 24.42 9.67
C GLY A 515 9.92 23.70 8.87
N ARG A 516 9.60 23.15 7.68
CA ARG A 516 10.51 22.41 6.78
C ARG A 516 10.98 21.06 7.34
N VAL A 517 10.11 20.43 8.13
CA VAL A 517 10.29 19.07 8.62
C VAL A 517 9.14 18.21 8.10
N LEU A 518 9.47 17.02 7.58
CA LEU A 518 8.50 15.98 7.26
C LEU A 518 8.63 14.80 8.23
N PHE A 519 7.52 14.14 8.56
CA PHE A 519 7.45 12.99 9.45
C PHE A 519 6.91 11.76 8.71
N GLN A 520 7.54 10.61 8.93
CA GLN A 520 7.26 9.34 8.24
C GLN A 520 7.35 8.18 9.23
N GLY A 521 6.30 7.36 9.30
CA GLY A 521 6.31 6.11 10.06
C GLY A 521 6.94 4.94 9.29
N ARG A 522 7.53 3.96 9.99
CA ARG A 522 8.13 2.76 9.38
C ARG A 522 7.56 1.45 9.94
N PRO A 523 7.60 0.35 9.17
CA PRO A 523 7.15 -0.98 9.60
C PRO A 523 7.88 -1.55 10.84
N ASP A 524 9.11 -1.12 11.11
CA ASP A 524 9.90 -1.52 12.29
C ASP A 524 9.58 -0.72 13.56
N GLY A 525 8.55 0.12 13.50
CA GLY A 525 8.05 0.91 14.62
C GLY A 525 8.74 2.24 14.85
N VAL A 526 9.61 2.66 13.93
CA VAL A 526 10.25 3.98 14.01
C VAL A 526 9.37 5.06 13.38
N LEU A 527 9.17 6.16 14.09
CA LEU A 527 8.79 7.45 13.54
C LEU A 527 10.06 8.23 13.21
N GLU A 528 10.19 8.69 11.97
CA GLU A 528 11.34 9.44 11.46
C GLU A 528 10.93 10.87 11.10
N ALA A 529 11.77 11.85 11.45
CA ALA A 529 11.66 13.22 10.99
C ALA A 529 12.82 13.54 10.03
N MET A 530 12.53 14.19 8.90
CA MET A 530 13.49 14.49 7.84
C MET A 530 13.38 15.95 7.37
N ASP A 531 14.44 16.45 6.73
CA ASP A 531 14.41 17.70 5.98
C ASP A 531 13.58 17.51 4.69
N ASP A 532 12.68 18.44 4.40
CA ASP A 532 11.73 18.32 3.29
C ASP A 532 12.33 18.60 1.90
N THR A 533 13.58 19.06 1.84
CA THR A 533 14.26 19.39 0.58
C THR A 533 15.24 18.34 0.09
N ASP A 534 15.73 17.46 0.95
CA ASP A 534 16.68 16.41 0.56
C ASP A 534 16.41 15.04 1.20
N GLY A 535 15.41 14.94 2.11
CA GLY A 535 15.06 13.69 2.78
C GLY A 535 16.08 13.23 3.83
N SER A 536 17.05 14.08 4.21
CA SER A 536 18.02 13.76 5.25
C SER A 536 17.34 13.53 6.60
N THR A 537 17.70 12.45 7.26
CA THR A 537 17.18 12.11 8.59
C THR A 537 17.69 13.10 9.63
N LEU A 538 16.76 13.70 10.39
CA LEU A 538 17.06 14.67 11.43
C LEU A 538 16.81 14.11 12.84
N TRP A 539 15.85 13.18 12.97
CA TRP A 539 15.46 12.58 14.24
C TRP A 539 14.71 11.27 14.01
N THR A 540 14.82 10.33 14.95
CA THR A 540 14.10 9.05 14.93
C THR A 540 13.63 8.67 16.32
N TRP A 541 12.50 7.98 16.40
CA TRP A 541 11.92 7.51 17.66
C TRP A 541 11.22 6.18 17.52
N GLN A 542 11.42 5.28 18.48
CA GLN A 542 10.77 3.99 18.51
C GLN A 542 9.44 4.04 19.27
N CYS A 543 8.35 3.69 18.57
CA CYS A 543 6.98 3.78 19.05
C CYS A 543 6.43 2.46 19.65
N GLY A 544 7.13 1.34 19.51
CA GLY A 544 6.82 0.04 20.12
C GLY A 544 6.08 -0.95 19.20
N ALA A 545 5.46 -0.44 18.14
CA ALA A 545 4.77 -1.22 17.11
C ALA A 545 4.91 -0.54 15.75
N GLY A 546 4.62 -1.24 14.64
CA GLY A 546 4.73 -0.69 13.29
C GLY A 546 3.94 0.61 13.12
N VAL A 547 4.58 1.65 12.56
CA VAL A 547 3.97 2.96 12.32
C VAL A 547 3.44 3.01 10.88
N ASN A 548 2.31 2.35 10.65
CA ASN A 548 1.61 2.28 9.36
C ASN A 548 0.37 3.20 9.29
N THR A 549 0.36 4.25 10.11
CA THR A 549 -0.63 5.33 10.11
C THR A 549 0.04 6.65 9.77
N ILE A 550 -0.75 7.72 9.74
CA ILE A 550 -0.32 9.05 9.32
C ILE A 550 -0.11 9.93 10.55
N PRO A 551 1.11 10.49 10.75
CA PRO A 551 1.34 11.49 11.78
C PRO A 551 0.51 12.75 11.52
N VAL A 552 0.11 13.45 12.58
CA VAL A 552 -0.59 14.73 12.51
C VAL A 552 0.12 15.77 13.39
N SER A 553 -0.03 17.05 13.08
CA SER A 553 0.47 18.12 13.95
C SER A 553 -0.64 19.07 14.36
N TYR A 554 -0.61 19.53 15.61
CA TYR A 554 -1.61 20.39 16.22
C TYR A 554 -0.95 21.33 17.24
N GLU A 555 -1.67 22.33 17.71
CA GLU A 555 -1.20 23.29 18.71
C GLU A 555 -2.15 23.35 19.89
N ILE A 556 -1.62 23.43 21.11
CA ILE A 556 -2.41 23.74 22.31
C ILE A 556 -1.68 24.79 23.13
N ASP A 557 -2.33 25.95 23.32
CA ASP A 557 -1.81 27.11 24.04
C ASP A 557 -0.40 27.55 23.58
N GLY A 558 -0.19 27.58 22.26
CA GLY A 558 1.08 28.01 21.65
C GLY A 558 2.21 26.97 21.68
N GLU A 559 1.95 25.73 22.11
CA GLU A 559 2.89 24.63 21.96
C GLU A 559 2.48 23.72 20.79
N GLN A 560 3.35 23.56 19.79
CA GLN A 560 3.18 22.56 18.74
C GLN A 560 3.42 21.13 19.26
N TYR A 561 2.53 20.23 18.87
CA TYR A 561 2.62 18.80 19.07
C TYR A 561 2.61 18.05 17.72
N VAL A 562 3.16 16.84 17.72
CA VAL A 562 3.01 15.83 16.66
C VAL A 562 2.45 14.56 17.28
N ALA A 563 1.40 13.96 16.74
CA ALA A 563 0.84 12.70 17.22
C ALA A 563 0.77 11.63 16.13
N VAL A 564 0.89 10.36 16.53
CA VAL A 564 0.78 9.20 15.63
C VAL A 564 0.28 7.97 16.38
N LEU A 565 -0.45 7.10 15.68
CA LEU A 565 -0.91 5.82 16.20
C LEU A 565 -0.07 4.67 15.64
N ALA A 566 0.80 4.09 16.46
CA ALA A 566 1.59 2.93 16.09
C ALA A 566 0.85 1.64 16.48
N GLY A 567 0.16 1.02 15.52
CA GLY A 567 -0.59 -0.23 15.73
C GLY A 567 -0.24 -1.39 14.81
N GLY A 568 0.62 -1.16 13.82
CA GLY A 568 1.08 -2.16 12.86
C GLY A 568 0.08 -2.52 11.76
N ASN A 569 0.61 -3.11 10.69
CA ASN A 569 -0.10 -3.60 9.51
C ASN A 569 0.36 -5.02 9.16
N GLY A 570 -0.21 -5.70 8.17
CA GLY A 570 0.25 -7.03 7.68
C GLY A 570 0.82 -7.00 6.27
N LEU A 571 0.88 -5.82 5.65
CA LEU A 571 1.24 -5.66 4.25
C LEU A 571 2.41 -4.68 4.08
N PRO A 572 3.39 -4.99 3.20
CA PRO A 572 3.59 -6.29 2.56
C PRO A 572 4.22 -7.32 3.53
N PHE A 573 4.49 -6.94 4.78
CA PHE A 573 5.19 -7.73 5.78
C PHE A 573 4.21 -8.36 6.79
N PRO A 574 4.02 -9.69 6.79
CA PRO A 574 3.05 -10.34 7.69
C PRO A 574 3.43 -10.27 9.18
N ASP A 575 4.71 -10.08 9.49
CA ASP A 575 5.31 -10.11 10.83
C ASP A 575 5.70 -8.71 11.35
N ILE A 576 5.05 -7.65 10.86
CA ILE A 576 5.15 -6.32 11.47
C ILE A 576 4.67 -6.39 12.93
N PRO A 577 5.42 -5.78 13.88
CA PRO A 577 5.01 -5.63 15.26
C PRO A 577 3.65 -4.95 15.40
N ARG A 578 2.75 -5.57 16.18
CA ARG A 578 1.38 -5.08 16.43
C ARG A 578 1.28 -4.43 17.80
N GLY A 579 0.35 -3.47 17.91
CA GLY A 579 0.07 -2.78 19.16
C GLY A 579 -1.04 -1.74 18.98
N ASP A 580 -1.06 -0.77 19.87
CA ASP A 580 -2.04 0.33 19.91
C ASP A 580 -1.46 1.60 20.56
N HIS A 581 -0.19 1.86 20.28
CA HIS A 581 0.55 2.94 20.92
C HIS A 581 0.17 4.29 20.31
N LEU A 582 -0.63 5.07 21.04
CA LEU A 582 -0.90 6.46 20.68
C LEU A 582 0.14 7.37 21.34
N TRP A 583 0.96 8.01 20.51
CA TRP A 583 2.01 8.92 20.94
C TRP A 583 1.65 10.37 20.62
N ALA A 584 2.08 11.29 21.49
CA ALA A 584 2.34 12.66 21.08
C ALA A 584 3.75 13.10 21.47
N PHE A 585 4.30 14.03 20.69
CA PHE A 585 5.65 14.56 20.80
C PHE A 585 5.61 16.07 20.84
N LYS A 586 6.53 16.68 21.59
CA LYS A 586 6.78 18.12 21.55
C LYS A 586 8.24 18.44 21.83
N ILE A 587 8.66 19.66 21.53
CA ILE A 587 9.99 20.14 21.90
C ILE A 587 10.13 20.09 23.42
N GLY A 588 11.18 19.42 23.91
CA GLY A 588 11.43 19.26 25.34
C GLY A 588 10.57 18.20 26.03
N GLY A 589 9.81 17.39 25.30
CA GLY A 589 9.08 16.24 25.85
C GLY A 589 10.00 15.29 26.65
N LYS A 590 9.44 14.66 27.70
CA LYS A 590 10.19 13.91 28.72
C LYS A 590 9.84 12.43 28.80
N VAL A 591 8.79 11.98 28.12
CA VAL A 591 8.44 10.56 28.03
C VAL A 591 9.42 9.88 27.07
N GLY A 592 10.07 8.81 27.53
CA GLY A 592 11.07 8.05 26.78
C GLY A 592 10.45 7.17 25.69
N GLN A 593 11.29 6.59 24.82
CA GLN A 593 10.85 5.71 23.74
C GLN A 593 10.28 4.40 24.27
N ALA A 594 9.47 3.72 23.45
CA ALA A 594 9.13 2.32 23.73
C ALA A 594 10.35 1.41 23.49
N PRO A 595 10.39 0.22 24.12
CA PRO A 595 11.32 -0.83 23.73
C PRO A 595 11.21 -1.14 22.23
N ALA A 596 12.35 -1.36 21.57
CA ALA A 596 12.34 -1.75 20.17
C ALA A 596 11.75 -3.16 20.01
N PRO A 597 10.71 -3.34 19.18
CA PRO A 597 10.21 -4.67 18.86
C PRO A 597 11.17 -5.37 17.89
N THR A 598 10.97 -6.68 17.69
CA THR A 598 11.64 -7.41 16.61
C THR A 598 11.24 -6.82 15.26
N PRO A 599 12.18 -6.34 14.43
CA PRO A 599 11.84 -5.82 13.10
C PRO A 599 11.22 -6.91 12.22
N PRO A 600 10.29 -6.56 11.31
CA PRO A 600 9.73 -7.54 10.38
C PRO A 600 10.81 -8.13 9.46
N SER A 601 10.61 -9.37 9.05
CA SER A 601 11.49 -10.03 8.09
C SER A 601 11.46 -9.30 6.76
N ARG A 602 12.64 -8.92 6.28
CA ARG A 602 12.79 -8.29 4.97
C ARG A 602 12.53 -9.24 3.80
N ARG A 603 12.38 -10.53 4.06
CA ARG A 603 12.17 -11.57 3.04
C ARG A 603 10.80 -12.20 3.23
N ASN A 604 10.13 -12.55 2.13
CA ASN A 604 8.90 -13.33 2.18
C ASN A 604 9.21 -14.78 2.62
N GLN A 605 9.05 -15.06 3.90
CA GLN A 605 9.50 -16.31 4.52
C GLN A 605 8.58 -17.50 4.20
N ILE A 606 9.18 -18.70 4.15
CA ILE A 606 8.46 -19.96 4.31
C ILE A 606 8.12 -20.11 5.80
N ARG A 607 6.82 -20.19 6.11
CA ARG A 607 6.29 -20.20 7.49
C ARG A 607 5.85 -21.59 7.96
N THR A 608 5.96 -22.61 7.11
CA THR A 608 5.70 -23.99 7.52
C THR A 608 6.72 -24.44 8.56
N ALA A 609 6.28 -25.31 9.49
CA ALA A 609 7.16 -25.90 10.49
C ALA A 609 8.36 -26.59 9.81
N ALA A 610 9.53 -26.44 10.42
CA ALA A 610 10.74 -27.11 9.97
C ALA A 610 10.65 -28.61 10.22
N VAL A 611 11.08 -29.41 9.25
CA VAL A 611 11.23 -30.85 9.37
C VAL A 611 12.72 -31.15 9.50
N THR A 612 13.09 -32.03 10.42
CA THR A 612 14.51 -32.39 10.61
C THR A 612 14.99 -33.32 9.51
N GLY A 613 16.30 -33.26 9.23
CA GLY A 613 16.98 -34.22 8.36
C GLY A 613 16.70 -35.68 8.73
N GLU A 614 16.67 -36.01 10.02
CA GLU A 614 16.34 -37.36 10.48
C GLU A 614 14.92 -37.79 10.05
N THR A 615 13.92 -36.94 10.28
CA THR A 615 12.52 -37.22 9.92
C THR A 615 12.35 -37.38 8.42
N ALA A 616 12.97 -36.49 7.64
CA ALA A 616 12.89 -36.50 6.18
C ALA A 616 13.93 -37.43 5.52
N LYS A 617 14.77 -38.13 6.29
CA LYS A 617 15.91 -38.91 5.80
C LYS A 617 16.80 -38.11 4.83
N ASN A 618 17.06 -36.84 5.18
CA ASN A 618 17.78 -35.84 4.39
C ASN A 618 17.29 -35.75 2.93
N THR A 619 16.01 -36.03 2.69
CA THR A 619 15.45 -36.09 1.34
C THR A 619 14.37 -35.03 1.16
N VAL A 620 14.48 -34.26 0.08
CA VAL A 620 13.40 -33.44 -0.46
C VAL A 620 12.76 -34.19 -1.62
N THR A 621 11.51 -34.55 -1.47
CA THR A 621 10.70 -35.18 -2.51
C THR A 621 10.02 -34.10 -3.35
N LEU A 622 10.41 -33.99 -4.61
CA LEU A 622 9.97 -32.93 -5.52
C LEU A 622 8.56 -33.20 -6.07
N GLY A 623 7.80 -32.13 -6.30
CA GLY A 623 6.43 -32.23 -6.81
C GLY A 623 5.44 -32.82 -5.81
N ARG A 624 5.78 -32.88 -4.51
CA ARG A 624 4.92 -33.45 -3.45
C ARG A 624 4.74 -32.45 -2.31
N VAL A 625 3.57 -32.50 -1.68
CA VAL A 625 3.26 -31.72 -0.47
C VAL A 625 3.52 -32.58 0.76
N TRP A 626 4.18 -32.02 1.77
CA TRP A 626 4.42 -32.73 3.03
C TRP A 626 3.12 -32.92 3.81
N ASP A 627 2.83 -34.15 4.23
CA ASP A 627 1.72 -34.47 5.12
C ASP A 627 2.19 -34.46 6.57
N THR A 628 1.73 -33.45 7.32
CA THR A 628 2.09 -33.28 8.74
C THR A 628 1.45 -34.30 9.66
N LYS A 629 0.43 -35.05 9.22
CA LYS A 629 -0.19 -36.12 10.03
C LYS A 629 0.63 -37.40 9.99
N THR A 630 1.20 -37.71 8.83
CA THR A 630 2.02 -38.91 8.61
C THR A 630 3.52 -38.63 8.73
N ASN A 631 3.93 -37.36 8.78
CA ASN A 631 5.32 -36.92 8.72
C ASN A 631 6.06 -37.51 7.51
N ALA A 632 5.43 -37.47 6.35
CA ALA A 632 5.95 -38.01 5.11
C ALA A 632 5.51 -37.17 3.89
N PRO A 633 6.18 -37.31 2.73
CA PRO A 633 5.68 -36.78 1.47
C PRO A 633 4.31 -37.38 1.10
N GLY A 634 3.40 -36.56 0.59
CA GLY A 634 2.12 -37.01 0.08
C GLY A 634 2.24 -37.91 -1.16
N THR A 635 1.18 -38.68 -1.44
CA THR A 635 1.13 -39.67 -2.52
C THR A 635 0.63 -39.14 -3.86
N THR A 636 0.34 -37.84 -3.97
CA THR A 636 -0.11 -37.22 -5.22
C THR A 636 0.86 -36.14 -5.67
N GLU A 637 1.24 -36.20 -6.95
CA GLU A 637 2.00 -35.14 -7.62
C GLU A 637 1.21 -33.82 -7.62
N ASN A 638 1.90 -32.72 -7.35
CA ASN A 638 1.30 -31.39 -7.30
C ASN A 638 2.16 -30.39 -8.08
N THR A 639 1.58 -29.86 -9.15
CA THR A 639 2.22 -28.92 -10.08
C THR A 639 1.76 -27.48 -9.89
N VAL A 640 0.92 -27.20 -8.89
CA VAL A 640 0.30 -25.88 -8.68
C VAL A 640 0.59 -25.27 -7.31
N ALA A 641 0.96 -26.09 -6.31
CA ALA A 641 1.15 -25.63 -4.95
C ALA A 641 2.54 -25.03 -4.72
N GLN A 642 2.59 -23.93 -3.96
CA GLN A 642 3.84 -23.30 -3.55
C GLN A 642 4.70 -24.18 -2.63
N ASN A 643 4.08 -25.12 -1.94
CA ASN A 643 4.71 -26.04 -0.98
C ASN A 643 4.91 -27.45 -1.54
N ALA A 644 4.94 -27.62 -2.87
CA ALA A 644 5.22 -28.91 -3.52
C ALA A 644 6.73 -29.29 -3.51
N MET A 645 7.39 -29.04 -2.37
CA MET A 645 8.74 -29.48 -2.02
C MET A 645 8.58 -30.19 -0.68
N ALA A 646 8.72 -31.51 -0.59
CA ALA A 646 8.38 -32.24 0.64
C ALA A 646 9.65 -32.76 1.35
N PRO A 647 10.05 -32.22 2.52
CA PRO A 647 9.43 -31.12 3.24
C PRO A 647 9.78 -29.74 2.66
N GLN A 648 8.88 -28.76 2.84
CA GLN A 648 9.08 -27.42 2.25
C GLN A 648 10.16 -26.65 3.01
N HIS A 649 10.28 -26.94 4.29
CA HIS A 649 11.27 -26.38 5.19
C HIS A 649 12.03 -27.54 5.84
N LEU A 650 13.27 -27.75 5.39
CA LEU A 650 14.16 -28.80 5.90
C LEU A 650 15.25 -28.16 6.77
N THR A 651 15.60 -28.79 7.89
CA THR A 651 16.73 -28.37 8.72
C THR A 651 17.73 -29.51 8.88
N VAL A 652 19.00 -29.27 8.55
CA VAL A 652 20.09 -30.26 8.59
C VAL A 652 21.36 -29.69 9.24
N PRO A 653 22.22 -30.54 9.82
CA PRO A 653 23.56 -30.12 10.25
C PRO A 653 24.47 -29.70 9.08
N VAL A 654 25.45 -28.84 9.34
CA VAL A 654 26.56 -28.58 8.41
C VAL A 654 27.26 -29.90 8.01
N GLY A 655 27.56 -30.06 6.73
CA GLY A 655 28.18 -31.26 6.14
C GLY A 655 27.18 -32.34 5.71
N THR A 656 25.88 -32.09 5.83
CA THR A 656 24.85 -33.05 5.43
C THR A 656 24.69 -33.12 3.92
N GLU A 657 24.76 -34.32 3.34
CA GLU A 657 24.33 -34.60 1.97
C GLU A 657 22.81 -34.72 1.92
N VAL A 658 22.16 -33.80 1.19
CA VAL A 658 20.72 -33.78 0.96
C VAL A 658 20.43 -34.39 -0.42
N THR A 659 19.45 -35.27 -0.47
CA THR A 659 18.95 -35.88 -1.71
C THR A 659 17.70 -35.14 -2.19
N PHE A 660 17.67 -34.74 -3.45
CA PHE A 660 16.47 -34.25 -4.14
C PHE A 660 15.98 -35.35 -5.06
N ALA A 661 14.77 -35.86 -4.82
CA ALA A 661 14.23 -37.02 -5.54
C ALA A 661 12.95 -36.65 -6.27
N ASN A 662 12.86 -37.01 -7.56
CA ASN A 662 11.62 -37.01 -8.31
C ASN A 662 11.02 -38.43 -8.26
N PRO A 663 9.92 -38.68 -7.53
CA PRO A 663 9.27 -39.99 -7.48
C PRO A 663 8.99 -40.62 -8.85
N ALA A 664 9.11 -41.94 -8.96
CA ALA A 664 8.89 -42.66 -10.22
C ALA A 664 7.42 -42.61 -10.71
N ASP A 665 6.48 -42.32 -9.81
CA ASP A 665 5.05 -42.19 -10.09
C ASP A 665 4.63 -40.74 -10.42
N ASN A 666 5.54 -39.76 -10.34
CA ASN A 666 5.31 -38.43 -10.93
C ASN A 666 5.20 -38.53 -12.46
N GLN A 667 4.43 -37.63 -13.05
CA GLN A 667 4.26 -37.52 -14.50
C GLN A 667 5.21 -36.48 -15.10
N GLN A 668 5.64 -35.50 -14.32
CA GLN A 668 6.44 -34.37 -14.79
C GLN A 668 7.90 -34.47 -14.33
N ALA A 669 8.77 -33.81 -15.08
CA ALA A 669 10.13 -33.54 -14.62
C ALA A 669 10.09 -32.43 -13.58
N HIS A 670 10.92 -32.56 -12.56
CA HIS A 670 11.04 -31.62 -11.44
C HIS A 670 12.50 -31.33 -11.15
N GLY A 671 12.80 -30.19 -10.53
CA GLY A 671 14.16 -29.86 -10.09
C GLY A 671 14.19 -29.04 -8.82
N ALA A 672 15.40 -28.74 -8.36
CA ALA A 672 15.67 -27.81 -7.29
C ALA A 672 16.92 -26.99 -7.63
N ALA A 673 16.75 -25.69 -7.77
CA ALA A 673 17.83 -24.76 -8.05
C ALA A 673 17.83 -23.62 -7.03
N ALA A 674 18.97 -23.40 -6.37
CA ALA A 674 19.18 -22.30 -5.46
C ALA A 674 19.28 -20.97 -6.23
N PHE A 675 18.61 -19.93 -5.76
CA PHE A 675 18.51 -18.69 -6.55
C PHE A 675 19.40 -17.52 -6.14
N PHE A 676 19.59 -17.22 -4.85
CA PHE A 676 20.38 -16.03 -4.47
C PHE A 676 21.88 -16.28 -4.47
N ASP A 677 22.29 -17.43 -3.95
CA ASP A 677 23.69 -17.78 -3.76
C ASP A 677 24.19 -18.74 -4.86
N ALA A 678 23.28 -19.22 -5.71
CA ALA A 678 23.54 -20.20 -6.77
C ALA A 678 24.32 -21.44 -6.29
N GLU A 679 24.14 -21.82 -5.02
CA GLU A 679 24.89 -22.88 -4.33
C GLU A 679 24.73 -24.25 -5.00
N PHE A 680 23.54 -24.55 -5.52
CA PHE A 680 23.26 -25.82 -6.18
C PHE A 680 22.20 -25.70 -7.27
N ASP A 681 22.25 -26.61 -8.24
CA ASP A 681 21.23 -26.85 -9.26
C ASP A 681 21.22 -28.34 -9.59
N THR A 682 20.07 -29.00 -9.39
CA THR A 682 19.91 -30.43 -9.70
C THR A 682 19.70 -30.71 -11.18
N ALA A 683 19.54 -29.67 -12.01
CA ALA A 683 18.85 -29.72 -13.29
C ALA A 683 17.43 -30.32 -13.16
N LEU A 684 16.77 -30.56 -14.30
CA LEU A 684 15.51 -31.30 -14.31
C LEU A 684 15.77 -32.81 -14.18
N LEU A 685 15.18 -33.38 -13.13
CA LEU A 685 15.16 -34.82 -12.85
C LEU A 685 13.89 -35.42 -13.45
N MET A 686 14.05 -36.44 -14.28
CA MET A 686 12.92 -37.25 -14.78
C MET A 686 12.32 -38.09 -13.65
N PRO A 687 11.06 -38.54 -13.75
CA PRO A 687 10.48 -39.46 -12.78
C PRO A 687 11.39 -40.66 -12.48
N GLY A 688 11.67 -40.91 -11.20
CA GLY A 688 12.57 -41.96 -10.72
C GLY A 688 14.03 -41.54 -10.57
N GLN A 689 14.41 -40.32 -10.97
CA GLN A 689 15.76 -39.79 -10.82
C GLN A 689 15.93 -39.01 -9.50
N SER A 690 17.18 -38.91 -9.06
CA SER A 690 17.57 -38.13 -7.89
C SER A 690 18.90 -37.44 -8.11
N ALA A 691 19.10 -36.29 -7.47
CA ALA A 691 20.38 -35.62 -7.34
C ALA A 691 20.73 -35.44 -5.86
N LYS A 692 22.01 -35.19 -5.58
CA LYS A 692 22.53 -34.99 -4.22
C LYS A 692 23.39 -33.74 -4.17
N HIS A 693 23.35 -33.04 -3.05
CA HIS A 693 24.21 -31.90 -2.78
C HIS A 693 24.59 -31.88 -1.29
N THR A 694 25.85 -31.59 -1.00
CA THR A 694 26.38 -31.52 0.37
C THR A 694 26.52 -30.07 0.79
N PHE A 695 25.76 -29.66 1.80
CA PHE A 695 25.82 -28.29 2.31
C PHE A 695 26.96 -28.14 3.32
N THR A 696 27.99 -27.39 2.95
CA THR A 696 29.21 -27.24 3.78
C THR A 696 29.23 -26.00 4.65
N GLU A 697 28.29 -25.08 4.45
CA GLU A 697 28.22 -23.82 5.20
C GLU A 697 26.87 -23.66 5.88
N ALA A 698 26.87 -23.11 7.10
CA ALA A 698 25.64 -22.77 7.81
C ALA A 698 24.94 -21.60 7.11
N GLY A 699 23.61 -21.66 6.99
CA GLY A 699 22.86 -20.64 6.25
C GLY A 699 21.41 -21.03 5.96
N GLU A 700 20.67 -20.11 5.35
CA GLU A 700 19.34 -20.36 4.80
C GLU A 700 19.40 -20.39 3.27
N TYR A 701 19.12 -21.54 2.68
CA TYR A 701 19.16 -21.76 1.25
C TYR A 701 17.74 -21.87 0.70
N PHE A 702 17.31 -20.85 -0.03
CA PHE A 702 16.04 -20.89 -0.77
C PHE A 702 16.25 -21.42 -2.18
N TYR A 703 15.33 -22.28 -2.63
CA TYR A 703 15.37 -22.91 -3.95
C TYR A 703 13.96 -23.11 -4.51
N ASN A 704 13.84 -23.19 -5.83
CA ASN A 704 12.57 -23.46 -6.49
C ASN A 704 12.71 -24.51 -7.60
N ASP A 705 11.57 -25.01 -8.07
CA ASP A 705 11.50 -25.93 -9.20
C ASP A 705 11.64 -25.15 -10.52
N PRO A 706 12.64 -25.44 -11.38
CA PRO A 706 12.78 -24.76 -12.67
C PRO A 706 11.58 -24.93 -13.62
N ALA A 707 10.83 -26.03 -13.53
CA ALA A 707 9.63 -26.28 -14.34
C ALA A 707 8.36 -25.68 -13.71
N PHE A 708 8.28 -25.64 -12.38
CA PHE A 708 7.13 -25.17 -11.61
C PHE A 708 7.57 -24.13 -10.57
N PRO A 709 7.97 -22.91 -11.00
CA PRO A 709 8.71 -21.97 -10.17
C PRO A 709 7.97 -21.45 -8.94
N GLN A 710 6.64 -21.65 -8.87
CA GLN A 710 5.83 -21.50 -7.66
C GLN A 710 6.26 -22.39 -6.51
N SER A 711 6.66 -23.62 -6.80
CA SER A 711 7.07 -24.59 -5.80
C SER A 711 8.43 -24.18 -5.25
N THR A 712 8.43 -23.70 -4.01
CA THR A 712 9.60 -23.09 -3.36
C THR A 712 9.86 -23.79 -2.04
N GLY A 713 11.12 -24.15 -1.80
CA GLY A 713 11.58 -24.74 -0.55
C GLY A 713 12.67 -23.90 0.13
N LYS A 714 12.92 -24.21 1.40
CA LYS A 714 14.01 -23.66 2.21
C LYS A 714 14.74 -24.80 2.93
N ILE A 715 16.06 -24.80 2.85
CA ILE A 715 16.93 -25.63 3.68
C ILE A 715 17.68 -24.72 4.65
N VAL A 716 17.57 -25.00 5.94
CA VAL A 716 18.33 -24.31 7.00
C VAL A 716 19.45 -25.25 7.46
N VAL A 717 20.68 -24.82 7.27
CA VAL A 717 21.88 -25.56 7.64
C VAL A 717 22.45 -24.93 8.91
N LYS A 718 22.59 -25.70 9.98
CA LYS A 718 22.99 -25.20 11.29
C LYS A 718 24.01 -26.07 12.02
#